data_AF-A0A182NLJ7-F1
#
_entry.id   AF-A0A182NLJ7-F1
#
_cell.length_a   1.000
_cell.length_b   1.000
_cell.length_c   1.000
_cell.angle_alpha   90.00
_cell.angle_beta   90.00
_cell.angle_gamma   90.00
#
_symmetry.space_group_name_H-M   'P 1'
#
loop_
_entity.id
_entity.type
_entity.pdbx_description
1 polymer ?
#
loop_
_entity_poly.entity_id
_entity_poly.type
_entity_poly.pdbx_seq_one_letter_code
_entity_poly.pdbx_strand_id
1 'polypeptide(L)'
;TKVQRAGEGNLKLLLTPVPHFAPGGILFTAVHELSFLVLSQPAKFNAARARQLRRSIVEQIRELDQEFAPNEPDGVFLTHELFPEQEGAWAITPILGHIRAAILKSTHRTARWLIVCEEQSHVNVSLLAHHLANEDYREKLFLGYPLYDREATIIHHFAFFKNPSGFLYPYLRAGVALTVPLVDHLVGLLSGVRRPTLSDFFIDAAHEFALLVWQQGRGFPLQPRRYLCAKALPNCAIHAAAPGTSGTGSDDTDRPVSGLDRTGPDGDRASCTDNPTDVDHIIFAVKTYHKYHKDRIVALKNTWTRYVQHLRYFSDVDDPSIPTVVTSVPNSSAGHCSKTLEILQLIGDEIRLNSSLQAVRWVMLVDDDTILSSSSLARFLSCYDPSRDLYLGERYGYHLMGSDGGYNYVTGGGGIVLSVAILDALQQTCECPSVSSPDDMILAACLQRLGVRPIHSPLFHQARPSDYPPELLDRHRTVSFHKHWQIDPLQVYNRWFRQQDERHHERQTGRPFWACPEPEADPSSDRPGAKHPRLGDPCLRPTRHLSARNENTSVRELRLAANGAREDSSKMTPQQSTPNGHRQHPDRPSVGGRRMTTKATSPYAHSMQQWGVRPESPSPVNVPTTDQPRDAASPSPSSSSPPSQPTPTEHIARQHLCESNELQSNGDLLLRRQSLQEPANIIKHTDL
;
A
#
# COMPACT_ATOMS: atom_id res chain seq x y z
N THR A 1 1.36 55.92 -2.59
CA THR A 1 2.33 56.98 -2.90
C THR A 1 2.35 58.01 -1.77
N LYS A 2 3.36 57.94 -0.91
CA LYS A 2 3.80 59.06 -0.06
C LYS A 2 5.33 59.03 -0.11
N VAL A 3 5.91 60.10 -0.63
CA VAL A 3 7.36 60.26 -0.81
C VAL A 3 7.86 61.16 0.31
N GLN A 4 8.86 60.67 1.04
CA GLN A 4 9.71 61.50 1.89
C GLN A 4 11.16 61.14 1.55
N ARG A 5 11.91 62.13 1.07
CA ARG A 5 13.35 62.02 0.76
C ARG A 5 14.15 62.49 1.97
N ALA A 6 15.09 61.67 2.44
CA ALA A 6 16.42 62.09 2.89
C ALA A 6 17.28 60.86 3.23
N GLY A 7 18.52 60.84 2.73
CA GLY A 7 19.60 59.97 3.23
C GLY A 7 20.13 58.97 2.22
N GLU A 8 21.26 59.28 1.58
CA GLU A 8 22.03 58.38 0.73
C GLU A 8 22.49 57.14 1.51
N GLY A 9 22.03 55.98 1.05
CA GLY A 9 22.45 54.67 1.54
C GLY A 9 21.77 53.61 0.68
N ASN A 10 22.55 52.70 0.09
CA ASN A 10 22.10 51.64 -0.82
C ASN A 10 20.85 50.92 -0.30
N LEU A 11 19.68 51.32 -0.81
CA LEU A 11 18.42 50.66 -0.54
C LEU A 11 18.24 49.53 -1.57
N LYS A 12 18.57 48.31 -1.17
CA LYS A 12 18.17 47.10 -1.90
C LYS A 12 16.63 47.06 -1.84
N LEU A 13 15.98 47.39 -2.95
CA LEU A 13 14.53 47.33 -3.08
C LEU A 13 14.10 45.86 -2.90
N LEU A 14 13.61 45.51 -1.71
CA LEU A 14 12.87 44.28 -1.49
C LEU A 14 11.53 44.43 -2.21
N LEU A 15 11.51 44.07 -3.50
CA LEU A 15 10.28 43.82 -4.22
C LEU A 15 9.61 42.61 -3.56
N THR A 16 8.62 42.87 -2.72
CA THR A 16 7.59 41.87 -2.40
C THR A 16 6.93 41.46 -3.71
N PRO A 17 6.84 40.15 -4.04
CA PRO A 17 6.11 39.74 -5.23
C PRO A 17 4.64 40.12 -5.06
N VAL A 18 4.18 41.03 -5.91
CA VAL A 18 2.76 41.33 -6.09
C VAL A 18 2.17 40.16 -6.88
N PRO A 19 1.00 39.63 -6.50
CA PRO A 19 0.35 38.60 -7.30
C PRO A 19 0.15 39.07 -8.74
N HIS A 20 0.40 38.18 -9.71
CA HIS A 20 0.20 38.48 -11.12
C HIS A 20 -1.29 38.76 -11.36
N PHE A 21 -1.61 40.01 -11.67
CA PHE A 21 -2.95 40.40 -12.09
C PHE A 21 -3.11 40.05 -13.57
N ALA A 22 -3.80 38.94 -13.86
CA ALA A 22 -4.40 38.76 -15.18
C ALA A 22 -5.43 39.88 -15.41
N PRO A 23 -5.63 40.36 -16.67
CA PRO A 23 -6.60 41.39 -16.96
C PRO A 23 -8.02 40.84 -16.73
N GLY A 24 -8.56 41.11 -15.54
CA GLY A 24 -9.79 40.47 -15.06
C GLY A 24 -9.84 40.11 -13.57
N GLY A 25 -8.91 40.57 -12.73
CA GLY A 25 -9.10 40.62 -11.26
C GLY A 25 -9.20 39.28 -10.52
N ILE A 26 -8.72 38.18 -11.11
CA ILE A 26 -8.68 36.86 -10.46
C ILE A 26 -7.25 36.61 -9.96
N LEU A 27 -7.11 36.30 -8.66
CA LEU A 27 -5.85 35.93 -8.03
C LEU A 27 -5.44 34.52 -8.49
N PHE A 28 -4.18 34.35 -8.92
CA PHE A 28 -3.64 33.08 -9.38
C PHE A 28 -2.26 32.84 -8.77
N THR A 29 -2.02 31.65 -8.20
CA THR A 29 -0.67 31.23 -7.81
C THR A 29 0.12 31.01 -9.10
N ALA A 30 1.32 31.58 -9.19
CA ALA A 30 2.14 31.34 -10.36
C ALA A 30 2.55 29.86 -10.42
N VAL A 31 2.41 29.21 -11.57
CA VAL A 31 2.58 27.75 -11.69
C VAL A 31 4.00 27.29 -11.37
N HIS A 32 5.01 28.15 -11.55
CA HIS A 32 6.40 27.91 -11.12
C HIS A 32 6.60 27.91 -9.59
N GLU A 33 5.56 28.21 -8.81
CA GLU A 33 5.56 28.09 -7.34
C GLU A 33 5.05 26.72 -6.87
N LEU A 34 4.58 25.87 -7.78
CA LEU A 34 4.09 24.52 -7.52
C LEU A 34 5.17 23.49 -7.88
N SER A 35 5.48 22.59 -6.95
CA SER A 35 6.31 21.40 -7.20
C SER A 35 5.50 20.15 -6.93
N PHE A 36 5.41 19.25 -7.90
CA PHE A 36 4.67 18.00 -7.84
C PHE A 36 5.62 16.82 -7.58
N LEU A 37 5.28 15.99 -6.61
CA LEU A 37 5.91 14.70 -6.36
C LEU A 37 4.87 13.59 -6.56
N VAL A 38 5.05 12.79 -7.61
CA VAL A 38 4.20 11.64 -7.90
C VAL A 38 4.79 10.39 -7.26
N LEU A 39 4.09 9.88 -6.25
CA LEU A 39 4.37 8.58 -5.64
C LEU A 39 4.15 7.49 -6.70
N SER A 40 5.23 6.82 -7.05
CA SER A 40 5.32 5.91 -8.19
C SER A 40 6.39 4.84 -7.97
N GLN A 41 6.37 3.79 -8.80
CA GLN A 41 7.27 2.63 -8.70
C GLN A 41 7.84 2.20 -10.05
N PRO A 42 9.00 1.53 -10.10
CA PRO A 42 9.77 1.33 -11.34
C PRO A 42 9.21 0.25 -12.27
N ALA A 43 8.24 -0.56 -11.83
CA ALA A 43 7.61 -1.56 -12.67
C ALA A 43 7.03 -0.91 -13.94
N LYS A 44 7.31 -1.49 -15.13
CA LYS A 44 7.04 -0.88 -16.45
C LYS A 44 5.65 -0.26 -16.56
N PHE A 45 4.61 -1.01 -16.16
CA PHE A 45 3.22 -0.55 -16.19
C PHE A 45 2.97 0.67 -15.29
N ASN A 46 3.49 0.65 -14.06
CA ASN A 46 3.36 1.76 -13.11
C ASN A 46 4.15 3.00 -13.56
N ALA A 47 5.40 2.80 -13.97
CA ALA A 47 6.25 3.85 -14.50
C ALA A 47 5.63 4.54 -15.71
N ALA A 48 5.01 3.79 -16.64
CA ALA A 48 4.30 4.36 -17.77
C ALA A 48 3.13 5.25 -17.35
N ARG A 49 2.31 4.83 -16.36
CA ARG A 49 1.24 5.67 -15.80
C ARG A 49 1.78 6.93 -15.15
N ALA A 50 2.82 6.80 -14.34
CA ALA A 50 3.44 7.93 -13.66
C ALA A 50 4.01 8.96 -14.67
N ARG A 51 4.66 8.49 -15.73
CA ARG A 51 5.15 9.35 -16.83
C ARG A 51 4.02 9.99 -17.62
N GLN A 52 2.91 9.29 -17.82
CA GLN A 52 1.71 9.86 -18.45
C GLN A 52 1.14 11.01 -17.60
N LEU A 53 0.99 10.81 -16.28
CA LEU A 53 0.56 11.88 -15.37
C LEU A 53 1.54 13.06 -15.40
N ARG A 54 2.85 12.79 -15.35
CA ARG A 54 3.88 13.83 -15.48
C ARG A 54 3.71 14.64 -16.76
N ARG A 55 3.60 13.98 -17.91
CA ARG A 55 3.40 14.65 -19.22
C ARG A 55 2.17 15.56 -19.18
N SER A 56 1.04 15.06 -18.69
CA SER A 56 -0.20 15.83 -18.58
C SER A 56 -0.06 17.08 -17.70
N ILE A 57 0.60 16.98 -16.55
CA ILE A 57 0.83 18.14 -15.66
C ILE A 57 1.79 19.14 -16.34
N VAL A 58 2.87 18.65 -16.93
CA VAL A 58 3.87 19.48 -17.62
C VAL A 58 3.25 20.25 -18.80
N GLU A 59 2.41 19.60 -19.59
CA GLU A 59 1.68 20.24 -20.70
C GLU A 59 0.76 21.35 -20.19
N GLN A 60 -0.04 21.09 -19.15
CA GLN A 60 -0.89 22.12 -18.53
C GLN A 60 -0.09 23.31 -17.98
N ILE A 61 1.09 23.06 -17.38
CA ILE A 61 1.98 24.13 -16.89
C ILE A 61 2.46 24.99 -18.06
N ARG A 62 2.91 24.37 -19.16
CA ARG A 62 3.37 25.07 -20.37
C ARG A 62 2.28 25.94 -21.01
N GLU A 63 1.04 25.47 -21.01
CA GLU A 63 -0.11 26.23 -21.53
C GLU A 63 -0.42 27.48 -20.69
N LEU A 64 -0.21 27.40 -19.37
CA LEU A 64 -0.46 28.48 -18.42
C LEU A 64 0.68 29.50 -18.33
N ASP A 65 1.93 29.09 -18.56
CA ASP A 65 3.13 29.93 -18.41
C ASP A 65 3.84 30.18 -19.76
N GLN A 66 3.12 30.81 -20.70
CA GLN A 66 3.61 31.07 -22.06
C GLN A 66 4.80 32.07 -22.10
N GLU A 67 5.06 32.80 -21.01
CA GLU A 67 6.10 33.83 -20.94
C GLU A 67 7.39 33.39 -20.21
N PHE A 68 7.36 32.37 -19.33
CA PHE A 68 8.54 31.91 -18.59
C PHE A 68 9.03 30.53 -19.07
N ALA A 69 10.03 30.58 -19.94
CA ALA A 69 10.98 29.50 -20.27
C ALA A 69 10.45 28.30 -21.10
N PRO A 70 10.67 28.29 -22.43
CA PRO A 70 10.32 27.15 -23.29
C PRO A 70 11.09 25.84 -23.01
N ASN A 71 12.08 25.83 -22.11
CA ASN A 71 13.05 24.73 -22.03
C ASN A 71 13.04 23.82 -20.79
N GLU A 72 12.40 24.13 -19.65
CA GLU A 72 12.43 23.18 -18.49
C GLU A 72 11.27 23.38 -17.49
N PRO A 73 10.14 22.66 -17.64
CA PRO A 73 9.15 22.55 -16.59
C PRO A 73 9.60 21.46 -15.59
N ASP A 74 10.70 21.71 -14.88
CA ASP A 74 11.31 20.77 -13.92
C ASP A 74 10.52 20.63 -12.61
N GLY A 75 9.24 21.00 -12.60
CA GLY A 75 8.41 21.03 -11.40
C GLY A 75 7.75 19.70 -11.06
N VAL A 76 7.92 18.64 -11.86
CA VAL A 76 7.16 17.37 -11.69
C VAL A 76 8.09 16.17 -11.60
N PHE A 77 8.17 15.60 -10.39
CA PHE A 77 9.11 14.55 -10.02
C PHE A 77 8.40 13.22 -9.79
N LEU A 78 9.06 12.12 -10.14
CA LEU A 78 8.59 10.75 -9.90
C LEU A 78 9.49 10.11 -8.83
N THR A 79 8.91 9.57 -7.75
CA THR A 79 9.70 8.99 -6.64
C THR A 79 10.67 7.90 -7.08
N HIS A 80 10.27 7.02 -8.00
CA HIS A 80 11.11 5.92 -8.48
C HIS A 80 12.27 6.36 -9.37
N GLU A 81 12.18 7.54 -10.00
CA GLU A 81 13.28 8.09 -10.80
C GLU A 81 14.19 8.97 -9.94
N LEU A 82 13.62 9.72 -8.98
CA LEU A 82 14.36 10.67 -8.14
C LEU A 82 15.06 10.01 -6.94
N PHE A 83 14.46 8.94 -6.38
CA PHE A 83 14.96 8.25 -5.19
C PHE A 83 15.02 6.72 -5.40
N PRO A 84 15.70 6.22 -6.45
CA PRO A 84 15.70 4.79 -6.79
C PRO A 84 16.32 3.90 -5.70
N GLU A 85 17.26 4.42 -4.92
CA GLU A 85 17.95 3.67 -3.85
C GLU A 85 17.32 3.83 -2.47
N GLN A 86 16.19 4.53 -2.36
CA GLN A 86 15.53 4.76 -1.07
C GLN A 86 14.34 3.82 -0.94
N GLU A 87 14.48 2.76 -0.14
CA GLU A 87 13.38 1.80 0.11
C GLU A 87 12.13 2.50 0.66
N GLY A 88 12.30 3.55 1.47
CA GLY A 88 11.18 4.34 2.00
C GLY A 88 10.61 5.42 1.08
N ALA A 89 11.00 5.48 -0.21
CA ALA A 89 10.56 6.53 -1.12
C ALA A 89 9.04 6.59 -1.34
N TRP A 90 8.33 5.49 -1.10
CA TRP A 90 6.88 5.43 -1.23
C TRP A 90 6.13 6.02 -0.02
N ALA A 91 6.77 6.16 1.14
CA ALA A 91 6.11 6.46 2.41
C ALA A 91 6.19 7.94 2.84
N ILE A 92 6.67 8.84 1.97
CA ILE A 92 6.87 10.30 2.17
C ILE A 92 7.84 10.64 3.32
N THR A 93 7.52 10.24 4.55
CA THR A 93 8.27 10.50 5.78
C THR A 93 9.76 10.18 5.65
N PRO A 94 10.19 8.99 5.15
CA PRO A 94 11.60 8.65 5.04
C PRO A 94 12.39 9.55 4.08
N ILE A 95 11.71 10.15 3.09
CA ILE A 95 12.33 10.97 2.07
C ILE A 95 12.12 12.47 2.26
N LEU A 96 11.54 12.95 3.38
CA LEU A 96 11.32 14.39 3.60
C LEU A 96 12.59 15.24 3.49
N GLY A 97 13.70 14.75 4.07
CA GLY A 97 15.00 15.42 3.95
C GLY A 97 15.50 15.48 2.50
N HIS A 98 15.32 14.38 1.77
CA HIS A 98 15.68 14.27 0.35
C HIS A 98 14.81 15.16 -0.53
N ILE A 99 13.50 15.18 -0.32
CA ILE A 99 12.54 16.10 -0.97
C ILE A 99 12.98 17.55 -0.76
N ARG A 100 13.31 17.92 0.48
CA ARG A 100 13.74 19.29 0.78
C ARG A 100 15.03 19.65 0.05
N ALA A 101 15.99 18.73 -0.05
CA ALA A 101 17.26 18.96 -0.75
C ALA A 101 17.11 18.97 -2.28
N ALA A 102 16.43 17.98 -2.85
CA ALA A 102 16.38 17.70 -4.29
C ALA A 102 15.27 18.45 -5.03
N ILE A 103 14.18 18.83 -4.36
CA ILE A 103 13.03 19.48 -5.01
C ILE A 103 12.99 20.96 -4.60
N LEU A 104 13.05 21.22 -3.29
CA LEU A 104 12.73 22.54 -2.75
C LEU A 104 13.94 23.45 -2.52
N LYS A 105 15.18 22.95 -2.62
CA LYS A 105 16.43 23.75 -2.48
C LYS A 105 17.24 23.86 -3.76
N SER A 106 17.37 22.78 -4.52
CA SER A 106 18.26 22.69 -5.69
C SER A 106 17.59 23.15 -6.99
N THR A 107 16.32 22.80 -7.20
CA THR A 107 15.67 22.93 -8.53
C THR A 107 14.76 24.15 -8.64
N HIS A 108 14.08 24.57 -7.55
CA HIS A 108 13.13 25.71 -7.60
C HIS A 108 13.25 26.63 -6.38
N ARG A 109 14.03 27.72 -6.49
CA ARG A 109 14.09 28.76 -5.41
C ARG A 109 12.76 29.48 -5.19
N THR A 110 11.80 29.33 -6.10
CA THR A 110 10.48 29.97 -6.09
C THR A 110 9.36 29.06 -5.59
N ALA A 111 9.62 27.77 -5.37
CA ALA A 111 8.59 26.84 -4.91
C ALA A 111 8.02 27.26 -3.55
N ARG A 112 6.69 27.31 -3.46
CA ARG A 112 5.93 27.62 -2.24
C ARG A 112 5.06 26.45 -1.79
N TRP A 113 4.69 25.59 -2.74
CA TRP A 113 3.83 24.44 -2.52
C TRP A 113 4.50 23.16 -3.01
N LEU A 114 4.49 22.14 -2.16
CA LEU A 114 4.75 20.76 -2.52
C LEU A 114 3.41 20.04 -2.64
N ILE A 115 3.10 19.55 -3.84
CA ILE A 115 1.92 18.75 -4.14
C ILE A 115 2.36 17.30 -4.22
N VAL A 116 1.88 16.44 -3.32
CA VAL A 116 2.13 15.00 -3.37
C VAL A 116 0.87 14.30 -3.85
N CYS A 117 1.00 13.40 -4.82
CA CYS A 117 -0.12 12.61 -5.35
C CYS A 117 0.38 11.26 -5.85
N GLU A 118 -0.53 10.32 -6.13
CA GLU A 118 -0.18 9.01 -6.68
C GLU A 118 -0.24 8.98 -8.22
N GLU A 119 0.42 8.02 -8.85
CA GLU A 119 0.37 7.78 -10.31
C GLU A 119 -1.03 7.51 -10.89
N GLN A 120 -2.05 7.30 -10.05
CA GLN A 120 -3.46 7.15 -10.44
C GLN A 120 -4.29 8.42 -10.21
N SER A 121 -3.65 9.53 -9.88
CA SER A 121 -4.33 10.82 -9.68
C SER A 121 -4.61 11.48 -11.03
N HIS A 122 -5.65 12.29 -11.07
CA HIS A 122 -5.89 13.24 -12.15
C HIS A 122 -5.77 14.66 -11.59
N VAL A 123 -5.03 15.52 -12.30
CA VAL A 123 -4.65 16.85 -11.83
C VAL A 123 -5.08 17.90 -12.86
N ASN A 124 -5.85 18.88 -12.42
CA ASN A 124 -6.14 20.13 -13.12
C ASN A 124 -5.29 21.24 -12.49
N VAL A 125 -4.17 21.56 -13.14
CA VAL A 125 -3.16 22.53 -12.64
C VAL A 125 -3.76 23.92 -12.53
N SER A 126 -4.59 24.34 -13.50
CA SER A 126 -5.19 25.66 -13.51
C SER A 126 -6.09 25.89 -12.31
N LEU A 127 -6.98 24.92 -12.04
CA LEU A 127 -7.90 24.98 -10.91
C LEU A 127 -7.16 24.87 -9.58
N LEU A 128 -6.11 24.05 -9.51
CA LEU A 128 -5.25 23.95 -8.32
C LEU A 128 -4.58 25.28 -8.00
N ALA A 129 -3.93 25.90 -8.99
CA ALA A 129 -3.24 27.17 -8.86
C ALA A 129 -4.20 28.29 -8.44
N HIS A 130 -5.42 28.32 -9.01
CA HIS A 130 -6.47 29.25 -8.62
C HIS A 130 -6.87 29.10 -7.15
N HIS A 131 -7.11 27.87 -6.68
CA HIS A 131 -7.50 27.64 -5.29
C HIS A 131 -6.37 27.97 -4.30
N LEU A 132 -5.14 27.52 -4.58
CA LEU A 132 -3.99 27.76 -3.72
C LEU A 132 -3.60 29.24 -3.63
N ALA A 133 -4.01 30.07 -4.61
CA ALA A 133 -3.79 31.51 -4.59
C ALA A 133 -4.41 32.18 -3.36
N ASN A 134 -5.50 31.60 -2.85
CA ASN A 134 -6.25 32.10 -1.72
C ASN A 134 -5.75 31.56 -0.37
N GLU A 135 -4.74 30.70 -0.36
CA GLU A 135 -4.16 30.11 0.85
C GLU A 135 -2.86 30.84 1.21
N ASP A 136 -2.60 31.06 2.51
CA ASP A 136 -1.36 31.71 2.94
C ASP A 136 -0.19 30.72 2.95
N TYR A 137 0.63 30.76 1.89
CA TYR A 137 1.80 29.88 1.75
C TYR A 137 2.89 30.10 2.82
N ARG A 138 2.82 31.17 3.60
CA ARG A 138 3.78 31.47 4.69
C ARG A 138 3.46 30.68 5.95
N GLU A 139 2.22 30.24 6.09
CA GLU A 139 1.77 29.37 7.17
C GLU A 139 2.21 27.92 6.94
N LYS A 140 2.13 27.10 7.99
CA LYS A 140 2.40 25.66 7.93
C LYS A 140 1.11 24.91 7.62
N LEU A 141 0.78 24.76 6.34
CA LEU A 141 -0.48 24.19 5.89
C LEU A 141 -0.28 22.75 5.40
N PHE A 142 -1.20 21.88 5.85
CA PHE A 142 -1.34 20.49 5.43
C PHE A 142 -2.76 20.32 4.87
N LEU A 143 -2.91 20.35 3.55
CA LEU A 143 -4.22 20.40 2.89
C LEU A 143 -4.50 19.08 2.16
N GLY A 144 -5.71 18.54 2.28
CA GLY A 144 -6.07 17.25 1.65
C GLY A 144 -7.56 16.95 1.65
N TYR A 145 -7.94 15.87 0.94
CA TYR A 145 -9.23 15.21 1.15
C TYR A 145 -9.15 14.35 2.42
N PRO A 146 -10.02 14.53 3.42
CA PRO A 146 -9.92 13.81 4.68
C PRO A 146 -10.50 12.39 4.58
N LEU A 147 -9.71 11.42 5.00
CA LEU A 147 -10.13 10.08 5.40
C LEU A 147 -10.10 9.95 6.92
N TYR A 148 -10.81 8.95 7.42
CA TYR A 148 -10.87 8.61 8.82
C TYR A 148 -11.30 7.16 9.00
N ASP A 149 -10.94 6.58 10.14
CA ASP A 149 -11.34 5.23 10.48
C ASP A 149 -12.75 5.20 11.06
N ARG A 150 -13.53 4.21 10.63
CA ARG A 150 -14.90 3.98 11.12
C ARG A 150 -14.94 3.16 12.40
N GLU A 151 -13.94 2.31 12.57
CA GLU A 151 -13.73 1.46 13.73
C GLU A 151 -12.23 1.38 14.02
N ALA A 152 -11.82 0.78 15.15
CA ALA A 152 -10.40 0.62 15.44
C ALA A 152 -9.82 -0.43 14.48
N THR A 153 -8.83 -0.03 13.67
CA THR A 153 -8.31 -0.87 12.59
C THR A 153 -6.90 -1.37 12.89
N ILE A 154 -6.60 -2.57 12.39
CA ILE A 154 -5.27 -3.17 12.55
C ILE A 154 -4.23 -2.51 11.64
N ILE A 155 -4.65 -2.02 10.47
CA ILE A 155 -3.79 -1.32 9.51
C ILE A 155 -3.25 0.00 10.06
N HIS A 156 -3.92 0.58 11.06
CA HIS A 156 -3.44 1.76 11.79
C HIS A 156 -3.01 1.43 13.22
N HIS A 157 -2.64 0.17 13.51
CA HIS A 157 -2.15 -0.27 14.81
C HIS A 157 -3.11 0.05 15.97
N PHE A 158 -4.42 0.05 15.70
CA PHE A 158 -5.47 0.49 16.63
C PHE A 158 -5.23 1.91 17.19
N ALA A 159 -4.52 2.76 16.45
CA ALA A 159 -4.40 4.17 16.74
C ALA A 159 -5.81 4.76 16.88
N PHE A 160 -5.98 5.62 17.87
CA PHE A 160 -7.27 6.25 18.17
C PHE A 160 -8.43 5.27 18.42
N PHE A 161 -8.20 4.04 18.89
CA PHE A 161 -9.26 3.02 19.11
C PHE A 161 -10.47 3.49 19.94
N LYS A 162 -10.30 4.49 20.82
CA LYS A 162 -11.40 5.09 21.62
C LYS A 162 -12.29 6.03 20.81
N ASN A 163 -11.74 6.64 19.76
CA ASN A 163 -12.45 7.56 18.86
C ASN A 163 -11.80 7.51 17.46
N PRO A 164 -12.01 6.43 16.68
CA PRO A 164 -11.32 6.22 15.40
C PRO A 164 -11.55 7.35 14.40
N SER A 165 -12.75 7.92 14.38
CA SER A 165 -13.10 9.03 13.50
C SER A 165 -12.56 10.40 13.96
N GLY A 166 -11.90 10.47 15.11
CA GLY A 166 -11.32 11.70 15.67
C GLY A 166 -10.01 12.13 15.01
N PHE A 167 -9.40 11.27 14.20
CA PHE A 167 -8.15 11.55 13.51
C PHE A 167 -8.36 11.55 11.99
N LEU A 168 -7.83 12.58 11.32
CA LEU A 168 -7.94 12.74 9.88
C LEU A 168 -6.59 12.54 9.21
N TYR A 169 -6.57 11.73 8.15
CA TYR A 169 -5.41 11.50 7.29
C TYR A 169 -5.80 11.71 5.81
N PRO A 170 -4.86 12.10 4.94
CA PRO A 170 -5.21 12.50 3.58
C PRO A 170 -5.46 11.30 2.66
N TYR A 171 -6.35 11.44 1.69
CA TYR A 171 -6.40 10.50 0.56
C TYR A 171 -5.34 10.88 -0.49
N LEU A 172 -4.19 10.20 -0.51
CA LEU A 172 -3.06 10.58 -1.37
C LEU A 172 -3.38 10.60 -2.87
N ARG A 173 -4.28 9.73 -3.34
CA ARG A 173 -4.74 9.73 -4.74
C ARG A 173 -5.61 10.95 -5.11
N ALA A 174 -6.20 11.60 -4.11
CA ALA A 174 -6.87 12.89 -4.26
C ALA A 174 -5.91 14.08 -4.11
N GLY A 175 -4.62 13.82 -3.91
CA GLY A 175 -3.58 14.81 -3.71
C GLY A 175 -3.54 15.40 -2.29
N VAL A 176 -2.34 15.79 -1.88
CA VAL A 176 -2.08 16.61 -0.69
C VAL A 176 -1.23 17.82 -1.10
N ALA A 177 -1.57 18.99 -0.58
CA ALA A 177 -0.76 20.20 -0.72
C ALA A 177 -0.11 20.56 0.62
N LEU A 178 1.21 20.73 0.59
CA LEU A 178 2.04 21.09 1.74
C LEU A 178 2.73 22.42 1.43
N THR A 179 2.74 23.34 2.38
CA THR A 179 3.56 24.55 2.23
C THR A 179 5.02 24.24 2.56
N VAL A 180 5.95 24.92 1.89
CA VAL A 180 7.39 24.75 2.16
C VAL A 180 7.76 24.99 3.63
N PRO A 181 7.20 26.00 4.35
CA PRO A 181 7.40 26.16 5.79
C PRO A 181 7.01 24.93 6.63
N LEU A 182 5.96 24.19 6.24
CA LEU A 182 5.61 22.94 6.90
C LEU A 182 6.66 21.87 6.64
N VAL A 183 7.09 21.69 5.39
CA VAL A 183 8.13 20.72 5.04
C VAL A 183 9.44 21.01 5.79
N ASP A 184 9.86 22.27 5.84
CA ASP A 184 11.03 22.72 6.62
C ASP A 184 10.92 22.37 8.09
N HIS A 185 9.73 22.60 8.68
CA HIS A 185 9.47 22.26 10.06
C HIS A 185 9.61 20.75 10.30
N LEU A 186 9.01 19.90 9.46
CA LEU A 186 9.07 18.45 9.58
C LEU A 186 10.50 17.91 9.40
N VAL A 187 11.26 18.43 8.43
CA VAL A 187 12.68 18.06 8.27
C VAL A 187 13.50 18.45 9.49
N GLY A 188 13.26 19.63 10.07
CA GLY A 188 13.88 20.05 11.32
C GLY A 188 13.55 19.14 12.50
N LEU A 189 12.30 18.68 12.59
CA LEU A 189 11.85 17.73 13.62
C LEU A 189 12.54 16.37 13.50
N LEU A 190 12.64 15.84 12.29
CA LEU A 190 13.32 14.56 12.03
C LEU A 190 14.83 14.64 12.18
N SER A 191 15.43 15.81 11.99
CA SER A 191 16.88 16.02 12.16
C SER A 191 17.28 16.40 13.59
N GLY A 192 16.32 16.78 14.43
CA GLY A 192 16.56 17.29 15.78
C GLY A 192 17.04 16.25 16.78
N VAL A 193 17.56 16.73 17.93
CA VAL A 193 18.06 15.89 19.04
C VAL A 193 16.95 15.05 19.67
N ARG A 194 15.72 15.57 19.70
CA ARG A 194 14.52 14.85 20.18
C ARG A 194 13.66 14.45 18.98
N ARG A 195 14.08 13.41 18.26
CA ARG A 195 13.28 12.85 17.16
C ARG A 195 12.00 12.21 17.73
N PRO A 196 10.85 12.37 17.06
CA PRO A 196 9.66 11.61 17.40
C PRO A 196 9.94 10.11 17.31
N THR A 197 9.43 9.34 18.26
CA THR A 197 9.39 7.89 18.13
C THR A 197 8.37 7.54 17.05
N LEU A 198 8.85 7.01 15.94
CA LEU A 198 8.03 6.51 14.84
C LEU A 198 7.90 4.99 14.96
N SER A 199 6.84 4.44 14.38
CA SER A 199 6.69 3.00 14.23
C SER A 199 7.84 2.44 13.38
N ASP A 200 8.33 1.25 13.70
CA ASP A 200 9.23 0.52 12.82
C ASP A 200 8.51 0.00 11.58
N PHE A 201 7.20 -0.21 11.65
CA PHE A 201 6.39 -0.61 10.50
C PHE A 201 5.76 0.60 9.83
N PHE A 202 5.85 0.60 8.50
CA PHE A 202 5.15 1.50 7.60
C PHE A 202 4.09 0.71 6.82
N ILE A 203 2.82 0.94 7.13
CA ILE A 203 1.65 0.26 6.56
C ILE A 203 0.88 1.20 5.62
N ASP A 204 0.46 2.35 6.14
CA ASP A 204 -0.27 3.39 5.40
C ASP A 204 0.53 4.69 5.44
N ALA A 205 1.17 4.99 4.30
CA ALA A 205 1.97 6.20 4.10
C ALA A 205 1.21 7.48 4.45
N ALA A 206 -0.10 7.54 4.19
CA ALA A 206 -0.91 8.71 4.44
C ALA A 206 -1.19 8.89 5.93
N HIS A 207 -1.60 7.81 6.60
CA HIS A 207 -1.88 7.81 8.04
C HIS A 207 -0.61 8.09 8.85
N GLU A 208 0.50 7.46 8.50
CA GLU A 208 1.79 7.62 9.19
C GLU A 208 2.40 9.01 9.01
N PHE A 209 2.32 9.54 7.79
CA PHE A 209 2.70 10.92 7.53
C PHE A 209 1.81 11.89 8.32
N ALA A 210 0.49 11.65 8.37
CA ALA A 210 -0.42 12.47 9.17
C ALA A 210 -0.10 12.42 10.67
N LEU A 211 0.30 11.27 11.22
CA LEU A 211 0.72 11.12 12.61
C LEU A 211 1.97 11.97 12.91
N LEU A 212 2.95 11.95 12.01
CA LEU A 212 4.15 12.80 12.11
C LEU A 212 3.75 14.29 12.15
N VAL A 213 2.84 14.73 11.28
CA VAL A 213 2.45 16.13 11.17
C VAL A 213 1.60 16.57 12.39
N TRP A 214 0.73 15.69 12.89
CA TRP A 214 -0.16 15.94 14.03
C TRP A 214 0.57 16.02 15.38
N GLN A 215 1.71 15.33 15.53
CA GLN A 215 2.58 15.38 16.71
C GLN A 215 1.86 15.23 18.06
N GLN A 216 1.08 14.16 18.23
CA GLN A 216 0.35 13.93 19.49
C GLN A 216 -0.60 15.09 19.88
N GLY A 217 -1.14 15.80 18.90
CA GLY A 217 -2.09 16.91 19.09
C GLY A 217 -1.46 18.28 19.25
N ARG A 218 -0.14 18.39 19.08
CA ARG A 218 0.61 19.66 19.20
C ARG A 218 1.04 20.26 17.86
N GLY A 219 0.93 19.49 16.78
CA GLY A 219 1.38 19.86 15.44
C GLY A 219 0.27 20.46 14.58
N PHE A 220 0.31 20.16 13.29
CA PHE A 220 -0.56 20.74 12.27
C PHE A 220 -1.51 19.67 11.74
N PRO A 221 -2.76 19.61 12.22
CA PRO A 221 -3.70 18.60 11.72
C PRO A 221 -4.03 18.84 10.24
N LEU A 222 -4.43 17.77 9.55
CA LEU A 222 -4.93 17.86 8.18
C LEU A 222 -6.10 18.86 8.11
N GLN A 223 -6.02 19.77 7.15
CA GLN A 223 -7.07 20.72 6.86
C GLN A 223 -7.83 20.29 5.61
N PRO A 224 -9.11 19.89 5.73
CA PRO A 224 -9.92 19.49 4.59
C PRO A 224 -10.06 20.60 3.54
N ARG A 225 -9.97 20.25 2.26
CA ARG A 225 -10.25 21.15 1.14
C ARG A 225 -11.15 20.50 0.11
N ARG A 226 -12.16 21.22 -0.36
CA ARG A 226 -13.20 20.70 -1.27
C ARG A 226 -12.74 20.53 -2.73
N TYR A 227 -11.63 21.16 -3.09
CA TYR A 227 -11.02 21.04 -4.42
C TYR A 227 -10.08 19.83 -4.53
N LEU A 228 -9.87 19.09 -3.44
CA LEU A 228 -9.21 17.78 -3.44
C LEU A 228 -10.30 16.74 -3.18
N CYS A 229 -10.45 15.77 -4.09
CA CYS A 229 -11.67 14.97 -4.16
C CYS A 229 -11.42 13.47 -4.28
N ALA A 230 -12.25 12.66 -3.62
CA ALA A 230 -12.23 11.22 -3.83
C ALA A 230 -12.73 10.76 -5.21
N LYS A 231 -13.50 11.60 -5.92
CA LYS A 231 -14.08 11.30 -7.23
C LYS A 231 -14.04 12.53 -8.13
N ALA A 232 -14.12 12.31 -9.44
CA ALA A 232 -14.20 13.39 -10.42
C ALA A 232 -15.48 14.22 -10.22
N LEU A 233 -15.32 15.51 -9.90
CA LEU A 233 -16.40 16.52 -9.89
C LEU A 233 -15.87 17.79 -10.57
N PRO A 234 -16.75 18.68 -11.09
CA PRO A 234 -16.33 19.85 -11.86
C PRO A 234 -15.34 20.80 -11.15
N ASN A 235 -15.42 20.91 -9.82
CA ASN A 235 -14.58 21.81 -9.02
C ASN A 235 -13.40 21.08 -8.33
N CYS A 236 -13.03 19.90 -8.80
CA CYS A 236 -11.90 19.14 -8.26
C CYS A 236 -10.62 19.48 -9.01
N ALA A 237 -9.69 20.12 -8.30
CA ALA A 237 -8.34 20.36 -8.76
C ALA A 237 -7.52 19.06 -8.85
N ILE A 238 -7.66 18.18 -7.86
CA ILE A 238 -7.09 16.83 -7.91
C ILE A 238 -8.15 15.82 -7.49
N HIS A 239 -8.23 14.71 -8.21
CA HIS A 239 -9.08 13.60 -7.81
C HIS A 239 -8.47 12.25 -8.14
N ALA A 240 -8.93 11.23 -7.42
CA ALA A 240 -8.65 9.84 -7.79
C ALA A 240 -9.25 9.54 -9.17
N ALA A 241 -8.45 8.94 -10.08
CA ALA A 241 -8.97 8.51 -11.36
C ALA A 241 -10.15 7.54 -11.14
N ALA A 242 -11.24 7.75 -11.87
CA ALA A 242 -12.40 6.89 -11.76
C ALA A 242 -12.01 5.45 -12.17
N PRO A 243 -12.45 4.42 -11.43
CA PRO A 243 -12.29 3.03 -11.85
C PRO A 243 -13.01 2.86 -13.19
N GLY A 244 -12.25 2.80 -14.29
CA GLY A 244 -12.76 2.63 -15.65
C GLY A 244 -12.44 3.73 -16.68
N THR A 245 -11.65 4.78 -16.36
CA THR A 245 -11.34 5.85 -17.34
C THR A 245 -9.92 5.83 -17.90
N SER A 246 -9.05 4.91 -17.48
CA SER A 246 -7.80 4.63 -18.19
C SER A 246 -8.06 3.70 -19.38
N GLY A 247 -8.65 4.28 -20.42
CA GLY A 247 -8.99 3.62 -21.67
C GLY A 247 -10.35 4.10 -22.13
N THR A 248 -10.39 4.86 -23.22
CA THR A 248 -11.50 4.75 -24.17
C THR A 248 -11.51 3.31 -24.68
N GLY A 249 -12.09 2.44 -23.88
CA GLY A 249 -12.53 1.11 -24.16
C GLY A 249 -13.88 1.07 -23.47
N SER A 250 -14.89 1.47 -24.24
CA SER A 250 -16.29 1.26 -23.89
C SER A 250 -16.46 -0.15 -23.34
N ASP A 251 -17.35 -0.24 -22.38
CA ASP A 251 -18.20 -1.39 -22.18
C ASP A 251 -18.79 -1.77 -23.57
N ASP A 252 -18.05 -2.55 -24.35
CA ASP A 252 -18.47 -3.00 -25.68
C ASP A 252 -18.30 -4.51 -25.78
N THR A 253 -19.31 -5.16 -25.25
CA THR A 253 -19.87 -6.34 -25.90
C THR A 253 -20.38 -5.94 -27.30
N ASP A 254 -19.53 -5.84 -28.33
CA ASP A 254 -19.85 -6.31 -29.69
C ASP A 254 -18.75 -6.05 -30.74
N ARG A 255 -18.49 -7.10 -31.53
CA ARG A 255 -17.89 -7.16 -32.87
C ARG A 255 -16.38 -6.91 -33.12
N PRO A 256 -15.77 -7.75 -33.98
CA PRO A 256 -14.40 -7.56 -34.46
C PRO A 256 -14.40 -6.52 -35.58
N VAL A 257 -13.76 -5.37 -35.36
CA VAL A 257 -13.44 -4.42 -36.44
C VAL A 257 -11.98 -4.60 -36.82
N SER A 258 -11.78 -5.25 -37.96
CA SER A 258 -10.56 -5.21 -38.73
C SER A 258 -10.32 -3.81 -39.32
N GLY A 259 -9.14 -3.24 -39.06
CA GLY A 259 -8.52 -2.22 -39.92
C GLY A 259 -8.46 -0.77 -39.38
N LEU A 260 -7.28 -0.18 -39.55
CA LEU A 260 -6.86 1.23 -39.36
C LEU A 260 -6.77 1.69 -37.88
N ASP A 261 -5.71 2.34 -37.39
CA ASP A 261 -4.52 2.95 -37.96
C ASP A 261 -3.47 3.02 -36.83
N ARG A 262 -2.33 2.30 -36.97
CA ARG A 262 -1.28 2.20 -35.94
C ARG A 262 -0.02 2.94 -36.42
N THR A 263 -0.08 4.27 -36.53
CA THR A 263 1.12 5.10 -36.69
C THR A 263 0.97 6.43 -35.96
N GLY A 264 1.03 6.39 -34.63
CA GLY A 264 1.48 7.51 -33.81
C GLY A 264 2.91 7.21 -33.33
N PRO A 265 3.85 8.15 -33.40
CA PRO A 265 5.18 7.96 -32.84
C PRO A 265 5.07 8.16 -31.33
N ASP A 266 4.84 7.07 -30.58
CA ASP A 266 5.29 6.83 -29.19
C ASP A 266 4.45 5.70 -28.58
N GLY A 267 5.05 4.52 -28.46
CA GLY A 267 4.47 3.28 -27.94
C GLY A 267 4.24 3.23 -26.42
N ASP A 268 3.89 4.37 -25.81
CA ASP A 268 3.86 4.58 -24.35
C ASP A 268 2.43 4.87 -23.85
N ARG A 269 1.46 4.12 -24.37
CA ARG A 269 0.10 4.08 -23.80
C ARG A 269 0.14 3.14 -22.60
N ALA A 270 -0.37 3.59 -21.44
CA ALA A 270 -0.49 2.79 -20.22
C ALA A 270 -1.54 1.66 -20.36
N SER A 271 -1.34 0.78 -21.33
CA SER A 271 -2.16 -0.38 -21.60
C SER A 271 -1.52 -1.59 -20.96
N CYS A 272 -2.35 -2.46 -20.41
CA CYS A 272 -1.91 -3.80 -20.04
C CYS A 272 -1.47 -4.56 -21.30
N THR A 273 -0.70 -5.64 -21.12
CA THR A 273 -0.02 -6.34 -22.21
C THR A 273 -1.00 -6.83 -23.29
N ASP A 274 -0.52 -6.93 -24.53
CA ASP A 274 -1.30 -7.48 -25.65
C ASP A 274 -1.62 -8.98 -25.48
N ASN A 275 -0.96 -9.66 -24.53
CA ASN A 275 -1.15 -11.08 -24.19
C ASN A 275 -1.79 -11.23 -22.80
N PRO A 276 -3.12 -11.14 -22.69
CA PRO A 276 -3.81 -11.13 -21.41
C PRO A 276 -3.54 -12.41 -20.61
N THR A 277 -3.56 -12.28 -19.29
CA THR A 277 -3.47 -13.38 -18.35
C THR A 277 -4.86 -13.95 -18.09
N ASP A 278 -4.98 -15.27 -18.25
CA ASP A 278 -6.13 -16.06 -17.85
C ASP A 278 -5.90 -16.66 -16.45
N VAL A 279 -6.99 -17.09 -15.79
CA VAL A 279 -6.98 -17.81 -14.53
C VAL A 279 -6.18 -19.12 -14.65
N ASP A 280 -6.26 -19.80 -15.80
CA ASP A 280 -5.51 -21.05 -16.05
C ASP A 280 -4.00 -20.84 -16.15
N HIS A 281 -3.53 -19.60 -16.28
CA HIS A 281 -2.10 -19.28 -16.21
C HIS A 281 -1.59 -19.11 -14.77
N ILE A 282 -2.41 -19.36 -13.76
CA ILE A 282 -2.12 -19.09 -12.35
C ILE A 282 -2.29 -20.38 -11.55
N ILE A 283 -1.27 -20.75 -10.78
CA ILE A 283 -1.41 -21.77 -9.73
C ILE A 283 -1.69 -21.10 -8.38
N PHE A 284 -2.73 -21.56 -7.70
CA PHE A 284 -3.16 -21.07 -6.39
C PHE A 284 -2.67 -22.02 -5.30
N ALA A 285 -1.82 -21.50 -4.42
CA ALA A 285 -1.21 -22.22 -3.32
C ALA A 285 -1.79 -21.72 -2.00
N VAL A 286 -2.68 -22.52 -1.40
CA VAL A 286 -3.31 -22.19 -0.12
C VAL A 286 -2.53 -22.84 1.01
N LYS A 287 -1.96 -22.03 1.89
CA LYS A 287 -1.27 -22.49 3.10
C LYS A 287 -2.30 -22.67 4.22
N THR A 288 -2.42 -23.90 4.74
CA THR A 288 -3.37 -24.28 5.81
C THR A 288 -2.70 -25.23 6.80
N TYR A 289 -3.42 -25.66 7.84
CA TYR A 289 -3.04 -26.82 8.66
C TYR A 289 -4.28 -27.58 9.16
N HIS A 290 -4.08 -28.76 9.75
CA HIS A 290 -5.14 -29.73 10.09
C HIS A 290 -6.34 -29.15 10.86
N LYS A 291 -6.13 -28.14 11.70
CA LYS A 291 -7.22 -27.51 12.48
C LYS A 291 -8.24 -26.82 11.58
N TYR A 292 -7.79 -26.27 10.45
CA TYR A 292 -8.60 -25.40 9.61
C TYR A 292 -9.29 -26.08 8.41
N HIS A 293 -9.12 -27.40 8.29
CA HIS A 293 -9.70 -28.20 7.21
C HIS A 293 -11.23 -28.17 7.19
N LYS A 294 -11.85 -28.10 8.38
CA LYS A 294 -13.32 -28.19 8.55
C LYS A 294 -14.02 -26.84 8.67
N ASP A 295 -13.29 -25.74 8.76
CA ASP A 295 -13.86 -24.38 8.87
C ASP A 295 -13.42 -23.46 7.71
N ARG A 296 -12.16 -23.06 7.65
CA ARG A 296 -11.65 -22.06 6.70
C ARG A 296 -11.62 -22.60 5.27
N ILE A 297 -11.16 -23.83 5.09
CA ILE A 297 -11.15 -24.49 3.77
C ILE A 297 -12.57 -24.68 3.23
N VAL A 298 -13.55 -24.93 4.09
CA VAL A 298 -14.97 -25.02 3.69
C VAL A 298 -15.48 -23.68 3.15
N ALA A 299 -15.07 -22.55 3.75
CA ALA A 299 -15.39 -21.23 3.23
C ALA A 299 -14.76 -20.99 1.84
N LEU A 300 -13.50 -21.37 1.65
CA LEU A 300 -12.82 -21.25 0.36
C LEU A 300 -13.52 -22.08 -0.73
N LYS A 301 -13.81 -23.35 -0.44
CA LYS A 301 -14.59 -24.27 -1.31
C LYS A 301 -15.97 -23.72 -1.69
N ASN A 302 -16.55 -22.86 -0.87
CA ASN A 302 -17.84 -22.23 -1.12
C ASN A 302 -17.77 -20.90 -1.87
N THR A 303 -16.57 -20.44 -2.21
CA THR A 303 -16.33 -19.11 -2.80
C THR A 303 -15.45 -19.23 -4.05
N TRP A 304 -14.27 -18.62 -4.04
CA TRP A 304 -13.43 -18.38 -5.22
C TRP A 304 -12.78 -19.66 -5.76
N THR A 305 -12.54 -20.66 -4.92
CA THR A 305 -11.86 -21.88 -5.36
C THR A 305 -12.70 -22.74 -6.30
N ARG A 306 -13.99 -22.42 -6.48
CA ARG A 306 -14.88 -23.04 -7.47
C ARG A 306 -14.54 -22.62 -8.91
N TYR A 307 -13.79 -21.54 -9.08
CA TYR A 307 -13.52 -20.91 -10.37
C TYR A 307 -12.06 -21.04 -10.80
N VAL A 308 -11.29 -21.94 -10.19
CA VAL A 308 -9.87 -22.12 -10.49
C VAL A 308 -9.57 -23.60 -10.74
N GLN A 309 -8.68 -23.89 -11.69
CA GLN A 309 -8.30 -25.27 -12.04
C GLN A 309 -7.02 -25.71 -11.31
N HIS A 310 -6.01 -24.86 -11.28
CA HIS A 310 -4.71 -25.16 -10.68
C HIS A 310 -4.68 -24.71 -9.22
N LEU A 311 -5.23 -25.54 -8.32
CA LEU A 311 -5.32 -25.28 -6.89
C LEU A 311 -4.65 -26.37 -6.07
N ARG A 312 -3.86 -25.98 -5.07
CA ARG A 312 -3.24 -26.89 -4.10
C ARG A 312 -3.48 -26.37 -2.68
N TYR A 313 -3.92 -27.26 -1.79
CA TYR A 313 -4.01 -26.99 -0.36
C TYR A 313 -2.80 -27.62 0.32
N PHE A 314 -1.89 -26.81 0.85
CA PHE A 314 -0.68 -27.29 1.51
C PHE A 314 -0.88 -27.36 3.03
N SER A 315 -0.73 -28.55 3.61
CA SER A 315 -1.05 -28.82 5.01
C SER A 315 0.04 -29.63 5.70
N ASP A 316 0.01 -29.66 7.03
CA ASP A 316 0.88 -30.51 7.85
C ASP A 316 0.45 -31.98 7.89
N VAL A 317 -0.76 -32.30 7.38
CA VAL A 317 -1.29 -33.67 7.31
C VAL A 317 -1.96 -33.95 5.96
N ASP A 318 -1.98 -35.23 5.58
CA ASP A 318 -2.80 -35.73 4.47
C ASP A 318 -4.28 -35.72 4.89
N ASP A 319 -5.12 -35.14 4.05
CA ASP A 319 -6.58 -35.16 4.23
C ASP A 319 -7.24 -35.39 2.86
N PRO A 320 -7.66 -36.66 2.59
CA PRO A 320 -8.29 -37.02 1.32
C PRO A 320 -9.61 -36.29 1.04
N SER A 321 -10.26 -35.69 2.05
CA SER A 321 -11.51 -34.93 1.86
C SER A 321 -11.28 -33.54 1.24
N ILE A 322 -10.04 -33.03 1.33
CA ILE A 322 -9.60 -31.74 0.81
C ILE A 322 -8.20 -31.92 0.19
N PRO A 323 -8.06 -32.76 -0.87
CA PRO A 323 -6.81 -33.42 -1.26
C PRO A 323 -5.57 -32.53 -1.03
N THR A 324 -4.96 -32.70 0.14
CA THR A 324 -3.88 -31.83 0.61
C THR A 324 -2.56 -32.32 0.04
N VAL A 325 -1.65 -31.38 -0.20
CA VAL A 325 -0.24 -31.68 -0.40
C VAL A 325 0.43 -31.53 0.96
N VAL A 326 1.00 -32.63 1.47
CA VAL A 326 1.64 -32.66 2.78
C VAL A 326 3.00 -31.98 2.71
N THR A 327 3.24 -31.01 3.59
CA THR A 327 4.55 -30.40 3.81
C THR A 327 5.31 -31.17 4.88
N SER A 328 6.61 -31.40 4.69
CA SER A 328 7.47 -32.03 5.71
C SER A 328 7.72 -31.11 6.92
N VAL A 329 7.39 -29.82 6.80
CA VAL A 329 7.48 -28.84 7.88
C VAL A 329 6.25 -28.91 8.80
N PRO A 330 6.43 -29.10 10.12
CA PRO A 330 5.33 -29.08 11.08
C PRO A 330 4.72 -27.68 11.21
N ASN A 331 3.46 -27.62 11.67
CA ASN A 331 2.83 -26.33 11.94
C ASN A 331 3.53 -25.57 13.09
N SER A 332 3.55 -24.24 12.99
CA SER A 332 4.15 -23.31 13.96
C SER A 332 3.15 -22.21 14.28
N SER A 333 3.19 -21.66 15.50
CA SER A 333 2.27 -20.59 15.93
C SER A 333 2.80 -19.17 15.76
N ALA A 334 4.09 -19.00 15.41
CA ALA A 334 4.76 -17.70 15.37
C ALA A 334 5.28 -17.30 13.98
N GLY A 335 5.27 -18.20 13.01
CA GLY A 335 5.69 -17.95 11.63
C GLY A 335 5.80 -19.25 10.83
N HIS A 336 5.87 -19.12 9.51
CA HIS A 336 5.74 -20.24 8.57
C HIS A 336 6.82 -20.26 7.49
N CYS A 337 7.98 -19.65 7.72
CA CYS A 337 9.01 -19.46 6.69
C CYS A 337 9.37 -20.76 5.97
N SER A 338 9.77 -21.80 6.73
CA SER A 338 10.20 -23.08 6.12
C SER A 338 9.07 -23.73 5.32
N LYS A 339 7.84 -23.62 5.81
CA LYS A 339 6.65 -24.14 5.12
C LYS A 339 6.43 -23.39 3.80
N THR A 340 6.55 -22.06 3.81
CA THR A 340 6.39 -21.24 2.61
C THR A 340 7.47 -21.55 1.56
N LEU A 341 8.74 -21.71 1.96
CA LEU A 341 9.79 -22.09 1.00
C LEU A 341 9.58 -23.51 0.45
N GLU A 342 9.18 -24.46 1.28
CA GLU A 342 8.85 -25.83 0.84
C GLU A 342 7.67 -25.84 -0.14
N ILE A 343 6.62 -25.06 0.12
CA ILE A 343 5.48 -24.90 -0.80
C ILE A 343 5.95 -24.40 -2.17
N LEU A 344 6.78 -23.36 -2.20
CA LEU A 344 7.30 -22.79 -3.45
C LEU A 344 8.21 -23.79 -4.20
N GLN A 345 9.00 -24.58 -3.48
CA GLN A 345 9.77 -25.67 -4.07
C GLN A 345 8.87 -26.74 -4.70
N LEU A 346 7.86 -27.23 -3.97
CA LEU A 346 6.93 -28.24 -4.47
C LEU A 346 6.18 -27.77 -5.72
N ILE A 347 5.77 -26.50 -5.74
CA ILE A 347 5.12 -25.88 -6.92
C ILE A 347 6.10 -25.79 -8.09
N GLY A 348 7.34 -25.35 -7.85
CA GLY A 348 8.37 -25.28 -8.89
C GLY A 348 8.66 -26.65 -9.50
N ASP A 349 8.77 -27.68 -8.66
CA ASP A 349 8.96 -29.06 -9.10
C ASP A 349 7.75 -29.57 -9.90
N GLU A 350 6.52 -29.28 -9.45
CA GLU A 350 5.30 -29.68 -10.16
C GLU A 350 5.20 -29.03 -11.53
N ILE A 351 5.45 -27.72 -11.64
CA ILE A 351 5.42 -26.99 -12.92
C ILE A 351 6.47 -27.54 -13.89
N ARG A 352 7.67 -27.87 -13.39
CA ARG A 352 8.76 -28.43 -14.22
C ARG A 352 8.45 -29.83 -14.74
N LEU A 353 7.81 -30.67 -13.92
CA LEU A 353 7.60 -32.09 -14.24
C LEU A 353 6.26 -32.38 -14.92
N ASN A 354 5.25 -31.54 -14.70
CA ASN A 354 3.91 -31.75 -15.21
C ASN A 354 3.66 -30.95 -16.49
N SER A 355 3.64 -31.64 -17.63
CA SER A 355 3.36 -31.02 -18.94
C SER A 355 2.02 -30.28 -19.02
N SER A 356 1.02 -30.61 -18.19
CA SER A 356 -0.26 -29.90 -18.17
C SER A 356 -0.17 -28.49 -17.55
N LEU A 357 0.93 -28.17 -16.87
CA LEU A 357 1.16 -26.86 -16.23
C LEU A 357 2.11 -25.95 -17.03
N GLN A 358 2.47 -26.30 -18.27
CA GLN A 358 3.38 -25.49 -19.09
C GLN A 358 2.87 -24.06 -19.38
N ALA A 359 1.56 -23.85 -19.32
CA ALA A 359 0.94 -22.54 -19.50
C ALA A 359 0.94 -21.69 -18.21
N VAL A 360 1.27 -22.26 -17.06
CA VAL A 360 1.33 -21.55 -15.78
C VAL A 360 2.50 -20.57 -15.79
N ARG A 361 2.19 -19.32 -15.46
CA ARG A 361 3.13 -18.18 -15.47
C ARG A 361 3.24 -17.51 -14.11
N TRP A 362 2.28 -17.75 -13.22
CA TRP A 362 2.14 -17.08 -11.94
C TRP A 362 1.84 -18.06 -10.82
N VAL A 363 2.39 -17.79 -9.65
CA VAL A 363 2.02 -18.43 -8.38
C VAL A 363 1.31 -17.40 -7.52
N MET A 364 0.09 -17.72 -7.07
CA MET A 364 -0.65 -16.96 -6.06
C MET A 364 -0.58 -17.72 -4.74
N LEU A 365 0.25 -17.25 -3.82
CA LEU A 365 0.40 -17.78 -2.46
C LEU A 365 -0.53 -17.03 -1.50
N VAL A 366 -1.39 -17.76 -0.78
CA VAL A 366 -2.38 -17.19 0.15
C VAL A 366 -2.53 -18.03 1.42
N ASP A 367 -2.99 -17.39 2.48
CA ASP A 367 -3.45 -18.06 3.69
C ASP A 367 -4.89 -18.60 3.50
N ASP A 368 -5.27 -19.55 4.36
CA ASP A 368 -6.58 -20.21 4.32
C ASP A 368 -7.78 -19.32 4.73
N ASP A 369 -7.53 -18.11 5.22
CA ASP A 369 -8.51 -17.09 5.56
C ASP A 369 -8.51 -15.86 4.64
N THR A 370 -7.94 -16.01 3.44
CA THR A 370 -7.96 -14.99 2.38
C THR A 370 -9.07 -15.27 1.36
N ILE A 371 -9.93 -14.28 1.15
CA ILE A 371 -10.98 -14.30 0.11
C ILE A 371 -10.56 -13.41 -1.04
N LEU A 372 -10.61 -13.93 -2.27
CA LEU A 372 -10.17 -13.22 -3.46
C LEU A 372 -11.10 -13.40 -4.66
N SER A 373 -10.85 -12.64 -5.72
CA SER A 373 -11.43 -12.83 -7.05
C SER A 373 -10.36 -13.33 -8.01
N SER A 374 -10.56 -14.53 -8.57
CA SER A 374 -9.63 -15.10 -9.55
C SER A 374 -9.62 -14.29 -10.85
N SER A 375 -10.79 -13.79 -11.28
CA SER A 375 -10.91 -12.98 -12.49
C SER A 375 -10.27 -11.60 -12.36
N SER A 376 -10.39 -10.94 -11.20
CA SER A 376 -9.69 -9.68 -10.93
C SER A 376 -8.19 -9.86 -10.82
N LEU A 377 -7.72 -10.97 -10.22
CA LEU A 377 -6.31 -11.32 -10.21
C LEU A 377 -5.75 -11.48 -11.63
N ALA A 378 -6.42 -12.28 -12.48
CA ALA A 378 -6.01 -12.49 -13.87
C ALA A 378 -5.96 -11.17 -14.67
N ARG A 379 -6.96 -10.30 -14.48
CA ARG A 379 -6.98 -8.95 -15.06
C ARG A 379 -5.82 -8.08 -14.57
N PHE A 380 -5.51 -8.11 -13.28
CA PHE A 380 -4.38 -7.39 -12.70
C PHE A 380 -3.04 -7.87 -13.28
N LEU A 381 -2.83 -9.18 -13.35
CA LEU A 381 -1.60 -9.78 -13.86
C LEU A 381 -1.41 -9.63 -15.37
N SER A 382 -2.48 -9.33 -16.12
CA SER A 382 -2.39 -9.00 -17.55
C SER A 382 -1.55 -7.74 -17.82
N CYS A 383 -1.28 -6.92 -16.81
CA CYS A 383 -0.50 -5.68 -16.95
C CYS A 383 1.00 -5.88 -16.71
N TYR A 384 1.44 -7.09 -16.37
CA TYR A 384 2.82 -7.40 -16.04
C TYR A 384 3.38 -8.52 -16.93
N ASP A 385 4.68 -8.47 -17.18
CA ASP A 385 5.39 -9.45 -18.01
C ASP A 385 5.88 -10.63 -17.15
N PRO A 386 5.29 -11.83 -17.26
CA PRO A 386 5.64 -12.97 -16.42
C PRO A 386 7.03 -13.55 -16.70
N SER A 387 7.72 -13.15 -17.78
CA SER A 387 9.10 -13.60 -18.03
C SER A 387 10.13 -12.81 -17.21
N ARG A 388 9.70 -11.79 -16.47
CA ARG A 388 10.53 -11.00 -15.56
C ARG A 388 10.41 -11.54 -14.15
N ASP A 389 11.41 -11.25 -13.34
CA ASP A 389 11.39 -11.54 -11.92
C ASP A 389 10.47 -10.56 -11.19
N LEU A 390 9.23 -11.00 -10.91
CA LEU A 390 8.20 -10.18 -10.28
C LEU A 390 7.67 -10.76 -8.96
N TYR A 391 7.58 -9.87 -7.96
CA TYR A 391 7.02 -10.11 -6.63
C TYR A 391 5.99 -9.01 -6.34
N LEU A 392 4.71 -9.37 -6.26
CA LEU A 392 3.60 -8.40 -6.20
C LEU A 392 2.63 -8.66 -5.05
N GLY A 393 2.01 -7.58 -4.54
CA GLY A 393 0.89 -7.60 -3.61
C GLY A 393 0.78 -6.29 -2.80
N GLU A 394 0.20 -6.34 -1.61
CA GLU A 394 0.17 -5.17 -0.71
C GLU A 394 1.53 -5.04 -0.01
N ARG A 395 2.13 -3.84 -0.08
CA ARG A 395 3.52 -3.61 0.35
C ARG A 395 3.52 -2.92 1.69
N TYR A 396 4.22 -3.48 2.67
CA TYR A 396 4.59 -2.83 3.91
C TYR A 396 6.10 -2.54 3.95
N GLY A 397 6.49 -1.62 4.81
CA GLY A 397 7.88 -1.27 5.08
C GLY A 397 8.27 -1.62 6.51
N TYR A 398 9.49 -2.11 6.69
CA TYR A 398 10.07 -2.36 8.01
C TYR A 398 11.35 -1.54 8.17
N HIS A 399 11.45 -0.84 9.29
CA HIS A 399 12.57 -0.04 9.73
C HIS A 399 13.04 1.01 8.71
N LEU A 400 12.12 1.59 7.92
CA LEU A 400 12.44 2.54 6.84
C LEU A 400 13.08 3.87 7.31
N MET A 401 12.99 4.16 8.61
CA MET A 401 13.63 5.32 9.25
C MET A 401 14.98 4.95 9.91
N GLY A 402 15.35 3.67 9.87
CA GLY A 402 16.59 3.13 10.39
C GLY A 402 17.81 3.64 9.64
N SER A 403 18.97 3.59 10.28
CA SER A 403 20.24 3.96 9.65
C SER A 403 20.69 2.97 8.56
N ASP A 404 20.12 1.78 8.54
CA ASP A 404 20.34 0.75 7.52
C ASP A 404 19.39 0.89 6.31
N GLY A 405 18.42 1.81 6.36
CA GLY A 405 17.44 2.08 5.30
C GLY A 405 16.21 1.17 5.31
N GLY A 406 16.15 0.17 6.18
CA GLY A 406 15.07 -0.81 6.24
C GLY A 406 14.87 -1.60 4.94
N TYR A 407 13.71 -2.25 4.82
CA TYR A 407 13.30 -2.93 3.59
C TYR A 407 11.79 -3.02 3.46
N ASN A 408 11.33 -3.38 2.27
CA ASN A 408 9.92 -3.54 1.93
C ASN A 408 9.57 -5.01 1.75
N TYR A 409 8.35 -5.40 2.12
CA TYR A 409 7.82 -6.76 1.94
C TYR A 409 6.36 -6.73 1.48
N VAL A 410 5.93 -7.77 0.78
CA VAL A 410 4.51 -7.99 0.47
C VAL A 410 3.90 -8.83 1.58
N THR A 411 2.76 -8.40 2.11
CA THR A 411 2.07 -9.09 3.21
C THR A 411 1.50 -10.44 2.77
N GLY A 412 1.68 -11.46 3.61
CA GLY A 412 1.22 -12.83 3.31
C GLY A 412 -0.31 -12.98 3.22
N GLY A 413 -1.03 -12.32 4.13
CA GLY A 413 -2.49 -12.43 4.24
C GLY A 413 -3.24 -11.76 3.08
N GLY A 414 -2.77 -10.61 2.62
CA GLY A 414 -3.25 -9.96 1.40
C GLY A 414 -3.01 -10.81 0.14
N GLY A 415 -2.05 -11.74 0.21
CA GLY A 415 -1.69 -12.66 -0.85
C GLY A 415 -0.47 -12.18 -1.63
N ILE A 416 0.43 -13.11 -1.87
CA ILE A 416 1.71 -12.89 -2.56
C ILE A 416 1.62 -13.47 -3.97
N VAL A 417 1.92 -12.66 -4.98
CA VAL A 417 2.10 -13.14 -6.35
C VAL A 417 3.58 -13.20 -6.70
N LEU A 418 4.01 -14.33 -7.24
CA LEU A 418 5.33 -14.54 -7.82
C LEU A 418 5.21 -14.94 -9.28
N SER A 419 6.04 -14.36 -10.16
CA SER A 419 6.29 -14.92 -11.48
C SER A 419 7.01 -16.27 -11.34
N VAL A 420 6.63 -17.26 -12.15
CA VAL A 420 7.31 -18.57 -12.16
C VAL A 420 8.82 -18.44 -12.43
N ALA A 421 9.25 -17.42 -13.17
CA ALA A 421 10.66 -17.12 -13.48
C ALA A 421 11.58 -17.02 -12.25
N ILE A 422 11.04 -16.66 -11.07
CA ILE A 422 11.81 -16.47 -9.83
C ILE A 422 12.05 -17.79 -9.07
N LEU A 423 11.20 -18.80 -9.26
CA LEU A 423 11.13 -19.94 -8.32
C LEU A 423 12.46 -20.69 -8.17
N ASP A 424 13.18 -20.91 -9.27
CA ASP A 424 14.48 -21.58 -9.22
C ASP A 424 15.53 -20.77 -8.44
N ALA A 425 15.51 -19.44 -8.55
CA ALA A 425 16.44 -18.57 -7.82
C ALA A 425 16.12 -18.55 -6.31
N LEU A 426 14.84 -18.57 -5.95
CA LEU A 426 14.39 -18.70 -4.55
C LEU A 426 14.88 -20.01 -3.95
N GLN A 427 14.68 -21.12 -4.65
CA GLN A 427 15.08 -22.45 -4.17
C GLN A 427 16.60 -22.57 -3.95
N GLN A 428 17.39 -21.90 -4.78
CA GLN A 428 18.86 -21.95 -4.70
C GLN A 428 19.46 -21.04 -3.63
N THR A 429 18.75 -19.98 -3.23
CA THR A 429 19.35 -18.88 -2.45
C THR A 429 18.67 -18.63 -1.11
N CYS A 430 17.37 -18.94 -0.99
CA CYS A 430 16.60 -18.57 0.19
C CYS A 430 16.65 -19.64 1.27
N GLU A 431 16.93 -19.19 2.48
CA GLU A 431 16.95 -20.02 3.68
C GLU A 431 16.17 -19.33 4.79
N CYS A 432 15.58 -20.14 5.67
CA CYS A 432 14.85 -19.67 6.83
C CYS A 432 15.74 -19.70 8.07
N PRO A 433 15.86 -18.59 8.83
CA PRO A 433 16.57 -18.60 10.10
C PRO A 433 15.99 -19.59 11.11
N SER A 434 14.66 -19.74 11.09
CA SER A 434 13.94 -20.75 11.86
C SER A 434 12.61 -21.10 11.20
N VAL A 435 12.06 -22.26 11.57
CA VAL A 435 10.73 -22.71 11.12
C VAL A 435 9.64 -21.69 11.43
N SER A 436 9.77 -20.99 12.56
CA SER A 436 8.81 -20.02 13.07
C SER A 436 9.10 -18.58 12.67
N SER A 437 10.04 -18.33 11.75
CA SER A 437 10.30 -16.98 11.27
C SER A 437 9.10 -16.46 10.46
N PRO A 438 8.77 -15.15 10.52
CA PRO A 438 7.71 -14.54 9.73
C PRO A 438 8.05 -14.70 8.23
N ASP A 439 7.18 -15.40 7.51
CA ASP A 439 7.47 -15.93 6.18
C ASP A 439 7.52 -14.85 5.12
N ASP A 440 6.59 -13.90 5.14
CA ASP A 440 6.55 -12.77 4.23
C ASP A 440 7.80 -11.86 4.33
N MET A 441 8.20 -11.53 5.56
CA MET A 441 9.39 -10.73 5.84
C MET A 441 10.68 -11.43 5.41
N ILE A 442 10.84 -12.73 5.72
CA ILE A 442 12.04 -13.48 5.32
C ILE A 442 12.09 -13.70 3.81
N LEU A 443 10.95 -13.99 3.17
CA LEU A 443 10.87 -14.11 1.71
C LEU A 443 11.31 -12.80 1.04
N ALA A 444 10.83 -11.66 1.51
CA ALA A 444 11.23 -10.35 1.00
C ALA A 444 12.71 -10.06 1.21
N ALA A 445 13.25 -10.34 2.40
CA ALA A 445 14.68 -10.16 2.69
C ALA A 445 15.57 -11.06 1.81
N CYS A 446 15.08 -12.23 1.39
CA CYS A 446 15.77 -13.04 0.38
C CYS A 446 15.66 -12.44 -1.03
N LEU A 447 14.44 -12.09 -1.46
CA LEU A 447 14.21 -11.50 -2.79
C LEU A 447 15.00 -10.21 -2.99
N GLN A 448 15.12 -9.38 -1.96
CA GLN A 448 15.94 -8.17 -2.01
C GLN A 448 17.42 -8.47 -2.28
N ARG A 449 17.97 -9.56 -1.71
CA ARG A 449 19.34 -10.02 -2.00
C ARG A 449 19.49 -10.52 -3.44
N LEU A 450 18.41 -11.00 -4.05
CA LEU A 450 18.33 -11.35 -5.47
C LEU A 450 18.10 -10.14 -6.38
N GLY A 451 18.00 -8.92 -5.82
CA GLY A 451 17.71 -7.70 -6.58
C GLY A 451 16.23 -7.55 -6.97
N VAL A 452 15.34 -8.38 -6.44
CA VAL A 452 13.90 -8.34 -6.69
C VAL A 452 13.22 -7.51 -5.60
N ARG A 453 12.58 -6.40 -5.99
CA ARG A 453 11.85 -5.50 -5.08
C ARG A 453 10.33 -5.70 -5.19
N PRO A 454 9.57 -5.49 -4.10
CA PRO A 454 8.12 -5.66 -4.12
C PRO A 454 7.42 -4.61 -4.99
N ILE A 455 6.49 -5.07 -5.81
CA ILE A 455 5.60 -4.24 -6.62
C ILE A 455 4.28 -4.08 -5.86
N HIS A 456 4.03 -2.87 -5.37
CA HIS A 456 2.82 -2.58 -4.60
C HIS A 456 1.59 -2.51 -5.49
N SER A 457 0.48 -3.04 -4.99
CA SER A 457 -0.85 -2.82 -5.56
C SER A 457 -1.87 -2.57 -4.45
N PRO A 458 -2.65 -1.46 -4.51
CA PRO A 458 -3.71 -1.16 -3.54
C PRO A 458 -4.98 -2.01 -3.78
N LEU A 459 -4.88 -3.09 -4.58
CA LEU A 459 -5.98 -4.02 -4.86
C LEU A 459 -5.90 -5.27 -3.97
N PHE A 460 -4.79 -5.46 -3.27
CA PHE A 460 -4.57 -6.53 -2.30
C PHE A 460 -4.72 -5.92 -0.90
N HIS A 461 -5.39 -6.63 0.01
CA HIS A 461 -5.71 -6.11 1.33
C HIS A 461 -5.45 -7.15 2.41
N GLN A 462 -4.55 -6.82 3.34
CA GLN A 462 -4.18 -7.57 4.54
C GLN A 462 -5.26 -7.49 5.62
N ALA A 463 -6.28 -6.63 5.45
CA ALA A 463 -7.38 -6.48 6.41
C ALA A 463 -8.77 -6.55 5.73
N ARG A 464 -9.82 -6.52 6.56
CA ARG A 464 -11.20 -6.76 6.12
C ARG A 464 -11.69 -5.53 5.36
N PRO A 465 -12.72 -5.64 4.51
CA PRO A 465 -13.27 -4.47 3.84
C PRO A 465 -13.72 -3.35 4.78
N SER A 466 -14.10 -3.64 6.03
CA SER A 466 -14.51 -2.62 7.00
C SER A 466 -13.33 -1.87 7.65
N ASP A 467 -12.13 -2.44 7.57
CA ASP A 467 -10.91 -1.85 8.12
C ASP A 467 -10.34 -0.74 7.22
N TYR A 468 -10.90 -0.53 6.01
CA TYR A 468 -10.49 0.52 5.09
C TYR A 468 -11.61 1.55 4.86
N PRO A 469 -11.29 2.85 4.72
CA PRO A 469 -12.23 3.81 4.16
C PRO A 469 -12.75 3.36 2.78
N PRO A 470 -14.06 3.50 2.50
CA PRO A 470 -14.61 3.05 1.21
C PRO A 470 -13.99 3.70 -0.02
N GLU A 471 -13.43 4.91 0.13
CA GLU A 471 -12.68 5.62 -0.90
C GLU A 471 -11.43 4.85 -1.36
N LEU A 472 -10.84 4.02 -0.50
CA LEU A 472 -9.67 3.20 -0.84
C LEU A 472 -10.05 1.91 -1.58
N LEU A 473 -11.33 1.53 -1.57
CA LEU A 473 -11.78 0.24 -2.09
C LEU A 473 -12.39 0.35 -3.49
N ASP A 474 -11.95 -0.53 -4.39
CA ASP A 474 -12.45 -0.61 -5.77
C ASP A 474 -13.21 -1.92 -5.98
N ARG A 475 -14.54 -1.85 -5.96
CA ARG A 475 -15.40 -3.04 -6.10
C ARG A 475 -15.11 -3.86 -7.35
N HIS A 476 -14.64 -3.26 -8.45
CA HIS A 476 -14.45 -3.93 -9.73
C HIS A 476 -13.02 -4.39 -9.99
N ARG A 477 -12.07 -4.00 -9.13
CA ARG A 477 -10.65 -4.30 -9.33
C ARG A 477 -9.97 -4.91 -8.12
N THR A 478 -10.55 -4.79 -6.93
CA THR A 478 -10.03 -5.45 -5.73
C THR A 478 -9.80 -6.93 -6.01
N VAL A 479 -8.62 -7.40 -5.64
CA VAL A 479 -8.16 -8.77 -5.82
C VAL A 479 -8.49 -9.59 -4.58
N SER A 480 -8.16 -9.11 -3.38
CA SER A 480 -8.25 -9.91 -2.14
C SER A 480 -8.59 -9.08 -0.90
N PHE A 481 -9.09 -9.77 0.13
CA PHE A 481 -9.26 -9.32 1.51
C PHE A 481 -8.86 -10.42 2.51
N HIS A 482 -8.40 -10.02 3.69
CA HIS A 482 -7.98 -10.90 4.79
C HIS A 482 -8.49 -10.33 6.14
N LYS A 483 -8.78 -11.05 7.21
CA LYS A 483 -9.05 -12.48 7.38
C LYS A 483 -10.54 -12.70 7.68
N HIS A 484 -10.96 -13.95 7.77
CA HIS A 484 -12.31 -14.39 8.18
C HIS A 484 -12.74 -13.98 9.62
N TRP A 485 -12.01 -13.08 10.30
CA TRP A 485 -12.26 -12.72 11.69
C TRP A 485 -13.43 -11.73 11.82
N GLN A 486 -14.41 -12.11 12.64
CA GLN A 486 -15.60 -11.29 12.92
C GLN A 486 -16.36 -10.85 11.66
N ILE A 487 -16.26 -11.64 10.58
CA ILE A 487 -16.93 -11.37 9.31
C ILE A 487 -17.31 -12.69 8.64
N ASP A 488 -18.40 -12.70 7.87
CA ASP A 488 -18.80 -13.86 7.07
C ASP A 488 -18.08 -13.82 5.71
N PRO A 489 -17.14 -14.74 5.44
CA PRO A 489 -16.38 -14.73 4.19
C PRO A 489 -17.24 -14.95 2.94
N LEU A 490 -18.35 -15.70 3.06
CA LEU A 490 -19.26 -15.91 1.94
C LEU A 490 -20.01 -14.61 1.60
N GLN A 491 -20.40 -13.84 2.60
CA GLN A 491 -21.00 -12.51 2.37
C GLN A 491 -20.00 -11.53 1.75
N VAL A 492 -18.74 -11.54 2.19
CA VAL A 492 -17.68 -10.73 1.56
C VAL A 492 -17.53 -11.12 0.09
N TYR A 493 -17.36 -12.41 -0.20
CA TYR A 493 -17.22 -12.91 -1.56
C TYR A 493 -18.43 -12.53 -2.44
N ASN A 494 -19.65 -12.77 -1.96
CA ASN A 494 -20.89 -12.42 -2.66
C ASN A 494 -20.99 -10.92 -2.98
N ARG A 495 -20.54 -10.07 -2.05
CA ARG A 495 -20.60 -8.61 -2.21
C ARG A 495 -19.53 -8.09 -3.18
N TRP A 496 -18.31 -8.61 -3.11
CA TRP A 496 -17.17 -8.02 -3.80
C TRP A 496 -16.80 -8.74 -5.11
N PHE A 497 -16.88 -10.07 -5.13
CA PHE A 497 -16.16 -10.87 -6.14
C PHE A 497 -17.06 -11.74 -7.01
N ARG A 498 -18.09 -12.35 -6.42
CA ARG A 498 -18.94 -13.37 -7.07
C ARG A 498 -19.40 -12.99 -8.48
N GLN A 499 -19.96 -11.78 -8.64
CA GLN A 499 -20.51 -11.35 -9.92
C GLN A 499 -19.45 -11.33 -11.04
N GLN A 500 -18.20 -11.00 -10.72
CA GLN A 500 -17.12 -10.88 -11.72
C GLN A 500 -16.58 -12.26 -12.08
N ASP A 501 -16.41 -13.13 -11.10
CA ASP A 501 -15.93 -14.50 -11.31
C ASP A 501 -16.97 -15.35 -12.05
N GLU A 502 -18.26 -15.27 -11.69
CA GLU A 502 -19.34 -15.95 -12.44
C GLU A 502 -19.35 -15.50 -13.90
N ARG A 503 -19.32 -14.19 -14.16
CA ARG A 503 -19.29 -13.66 -15.54
C ARG A 503 -18.06 -14.09 -16.31
N HIS A 504 -16.90 -14.15 -15.67
CA HIS A 504 -15.66 -14.60 -16.30
C HIS A 504 -15.74 -16.09 -16.65
N HIS A 505 -16.22 -16.90 -15.71
CA HIS A 505 -16.40 -18.34 -15.90
C HIS A 505 -17.41 -18.67 -17.01
N GLU A 506 -18.54 -17.96 -17.07
CA GLU A 506 -19.54 -18.12 -18.13
C GLU A 506 -18.97 -17.77 -19.51
N ARG A 507 -18.13 -16.73 -19.60
CA ARG A 507 -17.46 -16.35 -20.85
C ARG A 507 -16.45 -17.40 -21.31
N GLN A 508 -15.71 -18.01 -20.39
CA GLN A 508 -14.70 -19.02 -20.72
C GLN A 508 -15.32 -20.37 -21.10
N THR A 509 -16.36 -20.80 -20.38
CA THR A 509 -16.96 -22.13 -20.56
C THR A 509 -18.13 -22.16 -21.53
N GLY A 510 -18.70 -21.00 -21.87
CA GLY A 510 -19.94 -20.90 -22.65
C GLY A 510 -21.18 -21.46 -21.93
N ARG A 511 -21.05 -21.82 -20.65
CA ARG A 511 -22.13 -22.39 -19.84
C ARG A 511 -22.51 -21.43 -18.72
N PRO A 512 -23.81 -21.16 -18.50
CA PRO A 512 -24.27 -20.43 -17.33
C PRO A 512 -23.83 -21.17 -16.05
N PHE A 513 -23.41 -20.46 -15.00
CA PHE A 513 -22.98 -21.10 -13.75
C PHE A 513 -24.07 -22.01 -13.12
N TRP A 514 -25.34 -21.72 -13.40
CA TRP A 514 -26.49 -22.51 -12.95
C TRP A 514 -26.81 -23.73 -13.81
N ALA A 515 -26.12 -23.92 -14.95
CA ALA A 515 -26.29 -25.09 -15.78
C ALA A 515 -25.51 -26.27 -15.16
N CYS A 516 -26.23 -27.29 -14.68
CA CYS A 516 -25.63 -28.51 -14.20
C CYS A 516 -24.70 -29.09 -15.28
N PRO A 517 -23.55 -29.70 -14.92
CA PRO A 517 -22.84 -30.56 -15.84
C PRO A 517 -23.81 -31.65 -16.32
N GLU A 518 -23.98 -31.81 -17.63
CA GLU A 518 -24.57 -33.05 -18.12
C GLU A 518 -23.68 -34.21 -17.65
N PRO A 519 -24.25 -35.27 -17.06
CA PRO A 519 -23.44 -36.45 -16.75
C PRO A 519 -22.80 -36.92 -18.05
N GLU A 520 -21.48 -37.06 -18.05
CA GLU A 520 -20.78 -37.72 -19.15
C GLU A 520 -21.47 -39.06 -19.38
N ALA A 521 -22.02 -39.25 -20.58
CA ALA A 521 -22.63 -40.50 -20.95
C ALA A 521 -21.53 -41.56 -21.01
N ASP A 522 -21.41 -42.36 -19.95
CA ASP A 522 -20.60 -43.57 -19.93
C ASP A 522 -21.11 -44.50 -21.05
N PRO A 523 -20.31 -44.80 -22.09
CA PRO A 523 -20.74 -45.67 -23.18
C PRO A 523 -20.88 -47.15 -22.78
N SER A 524 -20.72 -47.51 -21.49
CA SER A 524 -20.49 -48.90 -21.07
C SER A 524 -21.41 -49.50 -19.99
N SER A 525 -22.62 -48.95 -19.75
CA SER A 525 -23.52 -49.51 -18.71
C SER A 525 -24.87 -50.03 -19.21
N ASP A 526 -24.84 -51.07 -20.03
CA ASP A 526 -26.01 -51.93 -20.29
C ASP A 526 -26.08 -53.05 -19.23
N ARG A 527 -26.49 -52.74 -17.99
CA ARG A 527 -26.94 -53.73 -17.00
C ARG A 527 -28.07 -53.20 -16.10
N PRO A 528 -29.24 -53.84 -16.05
CA PRO A 528 -30.32 -53.43 -15.17
C PRO A 528 -30.10 -54.01 -13.77
N GLY A 529 -29.83 -53.15 -12.79
CA GLY A 529 -29.98 -53.48 -11.37
C GLY A 529 -28.76 -53.20 -10.48
N ALA A 530 -28.52 -51.92 -10.16
CA ALA A 530 -27.80 -51.54 -8.95
C ALA A 530 -28.30 -50.18 -8.45
N LYS A 531 -28.77 -50.13 -7.20
CA LYS A 531 -29.13 -48.87 -6.53
C LYS A 531 -27.85 -48.20 -6.03
N HIS A 532 -27.50 -47.04 -6.58
CA HIS A 532 -26.47 -46.17 -5.99
C HIS A 532 -27.08 -45.24 -4.92
N PRO A 533 -26.37 -44.97 -3.80
CA PRO A 533 -26.79 -43.99 -2.82
C PRO A 533 -26.58 -42.58 -3.39
N ARG A 534 -27.61 -41.72 -3.27
CA ARG A 534 -27.54 -40.31 -3.68
C ARG A 534 -26.57 -39.55 -2.77
N LEU A 535 -25.39 -39.19 -3.29
CA LEU A 535 -24.61 -38.08 -2.77
C LEU A 535 -25.36 -36.78 -3.15
N GLY A 536 -25.47 -35.84 -2.21
CA GLY A 536 -26.26 -34.62 -2.38
C GLY A 536 -25.79 -33.73 -3.52
N ASP A 537 -26.70 -33.40 -4.43
CA ASP A 537 -26.57 -32.38 -5.46
C ASP A 537 -26.37 -30.98 -4.85
N PRO A 538 -25.40 -30.16 -5.29
CA PRO A 538 -25.21 -28.79 -4.82
C PRO A 538 -26.00 -27.75 -5.64
N CYS A 539 -27.18 -28.09 -6.16
CA CYS A 539 -27.97 -27.19 -7.00
C CYS A 539 -28.93 -26.32 -6.17
N LEU A 540 -28.46 -25.19 -5.65
CA LEU A 540 -29.33 -24.16 -5.08
C LEU A 540 -29.94 -23.30 -6.20
N ARG A 541 -31.25 -23.47 -6.45
CA ARG A 541 -32.02 -22.61 -7.36
C ARG A 541 -32.11 -21.16 -6.83
N PRO A 542 -32.16 -20.14 -7.69
CA PRO A 542 -32.34 -18.76 -7.24
C PRO A 542 -33.72 -18.57 -6.58
N THR A 543 -33.74 -18.01 -5.37
CA THR A 543 -34.94 -17.36 -4.84
C THR A 543 -35.23 -16.11 -5.68
N ARG A 544 -36.50 -15.98 -6.08
CA ARG A 544 -37.01 -14.91 -6.95
C ARG A 544 -36.53 -13.50 -6.53
N HIS A 545 -36.16 -12.70 -7.53
CA HIS A 545 -35.90 -11.27 -7.48
C HIS A 545 -36.75 -10.52 -6.43
N LEU A 546 -36.08 -9.93 -5.44
CA LEU A 546 -36.60 -8.76 -4.71
C LEU A 546 -35.94 -7.52 -5.31
N SER A 547 -36.76 -6.68 -5.94
CA SER A 547 -36.31 -5.43 -6.53
C SER A 547 -35.77 -4.48 -5.46
N ALA A 548 -34.61 -3.89 -5.70
CA ALA A 548 -34.10 -2.79 -4.90
C ALA A 548 -35.01 -1.57 -5.06
N ARG A 549 -35.77 -1.24 -4.01
CA ARG A 549 -36.31 0.10 -3.76
C ARG A 549 -36.14 0.43 -2.29
N ASN A 550 -35.41 1.52 -2.05
CA ASN A 550 -35.28 2.39 -0.87
C ASN A 550 -35.46 1.78 0.53
N GLU A 551 -34.52 2.03 1.44
CA GLU A 551 -34.57 3.18 2.36
C GLU A 551 -33.42 3.13 3.38
N ASN A 552 -32.93 4.32 3.72
CA ASN A 552 -32.24 4.61 4.98
C ASN A 552 -32.98 3.95 6.14
N THR A 553 -32.28 3.21 7.01
CA THR A 553 -32.59 3.23 8.44
C THR A 553 -31.46 2.62 9.27
N SER A 554 -31.15 3.34 10.34
CA SER A 554 -30.21 3.05 11.41
C SER A 554 -30.44 1.68 12.06
N VAL A 555 -29.36 0.95 12.30
CA VAL A 555 -29.34 -0.26 13.12
C VAL A 555 -29.65 0.12 14.58
N ARG A 556 -30.80 -0.34 15.09
CA ARG A 556 -31.10 -0.38 16.53
C ARG A 556 -31.32 -1.83 16.91
N GLU A 557 -30.61 -2.25 17.95
CA GLU A 557 -30.60 -3.58 18.57
C GLU A 557 -31.98 -4.19 18.78
N LEU A 558 -32.09 -5.50 18.57
CA LEU A 558 -33.16 -6.33 19.12
C LEU A 558 -32.61 -7.67 19.59
N ARG A 559 -32.47 -7.77 20.91
CA ARG A 559 -32.34 -9.02 21.67
C ARG A 559 -33.59 -9.88 21.41
N LEU A 560 -33.39 -11.13 20.99
CA LEU A 560 -34.45 -12.13 20.94
C LEU A 560 -34.44 -12.97 22.21
N ALA A 561 -35.49 -12.82 23.00
CA ALA A 561 -35.86 -13.74 24.06
C ALA A 561 -36.59 -14.95 23.46
N ALA A 562 -36.16 -16.14 23.85
CA ALA A 562 -36.81 -17.41 23.56
C ALA A 562 -37.85 -17.72 24.65
N ASN A 563 -38.98 -18.30 24.24
CA ASN A 563 -39.92 -19.13 25.02
C ASN A 563 -40.84 -19.82 24.00
N GLY A 564 -41.19 -21.11 24.06
CA GLY A 564 -40.91 -22.19 25.01
C GLY A 564 -41.83 -23.38 24.70
N ALA A 565 -41.50 -24.57 25.22
CA ALA A 565 -42.41 -25.70 25.46
C ALA A 565 -41.83 -26.52 26.63
N ARG A 566 -42.46 -26.46 27.83
CA ARG A 566 -43.19 -27.54 28.56
C ARG A 566 -42.25 -28.68 29.06
N GLU A 567 -42.14 -29.00 30.37
CA GLU A 567 -43.17 -29.45 31.33
C GLU A 567 -42.73 -29.31 32.81
N ASP A 568 -43.72 -29.06 33.70
CA ASP A 568 -43.94 -29.50 35.11
C ASP A 568 -42.81 -29.49 36.18
N SER A 569 -43.01 -29.13 37.46
CA SER A 569 -44.19 -28.79 38.28
C SER A 569 -43.76 -28.28 39.68
N SER A 570 -44.67 -27.55 40.35
CA SER A 570 -44.85 -27.34 41.82
C SER A 570 -43.94 -26.33 42.56
N LYS A 571 -44.46 -25.12 42.89
CA LYS A 571 -45.09 -24.66 44.17
C LYS A 571 -44.03 -24.33 45.26
N MET A 572 -44.01 -23.20 45.99
CA MET A 572 -45.08 -22.29 46.44
C MET A 572 -44.46 -20.96 46.97
N THR A 573 -45.11 -19.84 46.64
CA THR A 573 -45.05 -18.43 47.13
C THR A 573 -45.61 -18.26 48.57
N PRO A 574 -45.98 -17.06 49.12
CA PRO A 574 -45.87 -15.62 48.71
C PRO A 574 -45.40 -14.69 49.91
N GLN A 575 -45.28 -13.35 49.85
CA GLN A 575 -46.31 -12.26 49.78
C GLN A 575 -45.60 -10.88 49.78
N GLN A 576 -45.96 -9.93 48.87
CA GLN A 576 -46.79 -8.71 49.07
C GLN A 576 -46.17 -7.66 50.04
N SER A 577 -46.18 -6.33 49.85
CA SER A 577 -46.90 -5.37 48.98
C SER A 577 -46.30 -3.95 49.16
N THR A 578 -46.48 -3.08 48.15
CA THR A 578 -46.24 -1.59 48.09
C THR A 578 -47.28 -0.78 48.92
N PRO A 579 -47.43 0.59 48.95
CA PRO A 579 -46.92 1.67 48.04
C PRO A 579 -46.69 3.13 48.59
N ASN A 580 -46.31 4.06 47.68
CA ASN A 580 -46.50 5.56 47.63
C ASN A 580 -45.84 6.47 48.70
N GLY A 581 -45.42 7.73 48.47
CA GLY A 581 -45.36 8.65 47.31
C GLY A 581 -44.97 10.11 47.73
N HIS A 582 -44.47 10.90 46.75
CA HIS A 582 -44.48 12.38 46.58
C HIS A 582 -43.56 13.42 47.30
N ARG A 583 -42.84 14.16 46.41
CA ARG A 583 -42.62 15.63 46.25
C ARG A 583 -41.81 16.46 47.30
N GLN A 584 -40.75 17.15 46.84
CA GLN A 584 -40.69 18.63 46.57
C GLN A 584 -39.26 19.11 46.22
N HIS A 585 -39.18 20.23 45.47
CA HIS A 585 -38.02 20.93 44.86
C HIS A 585 -37.54 22.11 45.79
N PRO A 586 -36.70 23.08 45.35
CA PRO A 586 -35.23 23.14 45.33
C PRO A 586 -34.66 24.36 46.12
N ASP A 587 -33.34 24.59 46.17
CA ASP A 587 -32.75 25.96 46.18
C ASP A 587 -31.21 25.99 46.01
N ARG A 588 -30.74 27.11 45.43
CA ARG A 588 -29.36 27.53 45.08
C ARG A 588 -28.88 28.61 46.12
N PRO A 589 -27.81 29.40 45.92
CA PRO A 589 -26.34 29.15 45.90
C PRO A 589 -25.57 30.11 46.88
N SER A 590 -24.22 30.05 47.00
CA SER A 590 -23.28 31.23 47.03
C SER A 590 -21.88 31.00 47.67
N VAL A 591 -20.83 31.29 46.88
CA VAL A 591 -19.60 32.09 47.09
C VAL A 591 -18.89 32.18 48.47
N GLY A 592 -17.56 31.94 48.48
CA GLY A 592 -16.57 32.84 49.10
C GLY A 592 -15.43 32.25 49.97
N GLY A 593 -14.16 32.56 49.63
CA GLY A 593 -13.16 33.00 50.63
C GLY A 593 -11.97 32.11 51.05
N ARG A 594 -10.79 32.39 50.44
CA ARG A 594 -9.41 32.53 50.99
C ARG A 594 -8.82 31.67 52.15
N ARG A 595 -7.64 31.08 51.84
CA ARG A 595 -6.33 30.99 52.57
C ARG A 595 -6.26 30.62 54.07
N MET A 596 -5.49 29.55 54.42
CA MET A 596 -4.09 29.59 54.90
C MET A 596 -3.57 28.24 55.48
N THR A 597 -2.26 27.97 55.27
CA THR A 597 -1.28 27.14 56.03
C THR A 597 -1.48 25.62 56.11
N THR A 598 -0.49 24.74 55.87
CA THR A 598 0.85 24.57 56.50
C THR A 598 1.86 23.89 55.53
N LYS A 599 3.08 24.42 55.33
CA LYS A 599 4.41 24.01 55.89
C LYS A 599 4.79 22.51 55.85
N ALA A 600 5.78 22.17 55.01
CA ALA A 600 7.00 21.40 55.33
C ALA A 600 7.98 21.41 54.13
N THR A 601 8.98 22.31 54.16
CA THR A 601 10.45 22.02 54.18
C THR A 601 11.12 21.56 52.88
N SER A 602 11.69 22.55 52.16
CA SER A 602 12.96 22.55 51.40
C SER A 602 14.08 23.09 52.33
N PRO A 603 15.40 23.28 52.01
CA PRO A 603 16.11 23.49 50.70
C PRO A 603 17.48 22.74 50.55
N TYR A 604 18.04 22.55 49.33
CA TYR A 604 19.04 23.40 48.58
C TYR A 604 20.27 23.83 49.45
N ALA A 605 21.55 23.92 49.04
CA ALA A 605 22.26 23.96 47.76
C ALA A 605 23.81 23.90 47.96
N HIS A 606 24.55 23.59 46.89
CA HIS A 606 25.85 24.16 46.40
C HIS A 606 27.10 24.42 47.28
N SER A 607 28.21 23.78 46.84
CA SER A 607 29.51 24.34 46.37
C SER A 607 30.69 24.71 47.32
N MET A 608 31.90 24.56 46.74
CA MET A 608 33.29 24.89 47.16
C MET A 608 34.00 23.84 48.04
N GLN A 609 35.28 23.48 47.86
CA GLN A 609 36.43 23.96 47.06
C GLN A 609 37.58 22.94 47.16
N GLN A 610 38.45 22.89 46.14
CA GLN A 610 39.88 22.47 46.11
C GLN A 610 40.21 21.02 46.56
N TRP A 611 41.05 20.26 45.85
CA TRP A 611 42.51 20.38 45.75
C TRP A 611 43.01 20.02 44.34
N GLY A 612 44.06 20.72 43.88
CA GLY A 612 44.72 20.45 42.61
C GLY A 612 46.05 19.70 42.78
N VAL A 613 46.45 18.95 41.75
CA VAL A 613 47.84 18.80 41.27
C VAL A 613 47.79 18.47 39.76
N ARG A 614 48.51 19.26 38.96
CA ARG A 614 49.04 19.02 37.60
C ARG A 614 50.57 19.22 37.73
N PRO A 615 51.46 18.84 36.78
CA PRO A 615 51.30 18.76 35.31
C PRO A 615 51.85 17.42 34.73
N GLU A 616 51.76 17.05 33.46
CA GLU A 616 52.41 17.64 32.27
C GLU A 616 51.83 17.04 30.99
N SER A 617 51.91 17.80 29.90
CA SER A 617 51.79 17.35 28.51
C SER A 617 53.11 17.70 27.83
N PRO A 618 53.53 16.97 26.78
CA PRO A 618 53.48 17.64 25.47
C PRO A 618 53.15 16.72 24.28
N SER A 619 52.22 17.19 23.45
CA SER A 619 52.33 17.38 21.99
C SER A 619 52.56 16.20 21.01
N PRO A 620 52.21 16.41 19.71
CA PRO A 620 51.69 15.37 18.80
C PRO A 620 52.69 14.91 17.73
N VAL A 621 52.38 13.80 17.04
CA VAL A 621 53.17 13.30 15.89
C VAL A 621 52.29 13.06 14.67
N ASN A 622 52.47 13.97 13.71
CA ASN A 622 52.65 13.83 12.26
C ASN A 622 51.78 12.87 11.41
N VAL A 623 50.96 13.50 10.58
CA VAL A 623 50.59 13.10 9.21
C VAL A 623 51.73 13.47 8.26
N PRO A 624 52.06 12.67 7.24
CA PRO A 624 52.77 13.14 6.06
C PRO A 624 51.81 13.34 4.88
N THR A 625 51.69 14.58 4.44
CA THR A 625 51.30 14.97 3.08
C THR A 625 52.52 14.87 2.17
N THR A 626 52.33 14.39 0.93
CA THR A 626 53.21 14.74 -0.19
C THR A 626 52.36 15.10 -1.40
N ASP A 627 52.71 16.27 -1.92
CA ASP A 627 52.14 17.04 -3.01
C ASP A 627 52.65 16.52 -4.39
N GLN A 628 51.81 16.53 -5.43
CA GLN A 628 51.95 17.33 -6.68
C GLN A 628 52.40 16.53 -7.95
N PRO A 629 52.11 17.01 -9.19
CA PRO A 629 51.26 16.32 -10.17
C PRO A 629 51.94 16.15 -11.55
N ARG A 630 51.21 15.65 -12.59
CA ARG A 630 51.40 15.99 -14.02
C ARG A 630 50.35 15.35 -14.96
N ASP A 631 49.62 16.24 -15.63
CA ASP A 631 49.43 16.37 -17.08
C ASP A 631 48.89 15.21 -17.97
N ALA A 632 47.67 15.46 -18.47
CA ALA A 632 47.34 15.73 -19.88
C ALA A 632 47.00 14.59 -20.88
N ALA A 633 45.86 14.87 -21.55
CA ALA A 633 45.59 14.73 -22.99
C ALA A 633 44.86 13.48 -23.53
N SER A 634 43.67 13.74 -24.06
CA SER A 634 42.92 13.01 -25.10
C SER A 634 43.72 12.88 -26.41
N PRO A 635 43.34 11.97 -27.34
CA PRO A 635 42.40 12.38 -28.39
C PRO A 635 41.50 11.26 -28.98
N SER A 636 40.42 11.68 -29.65
CA SER A 636 39.67 10.96 -30.70
C SER A 636 40.17 11.43 -32.10
N PRO A 637 39.94 10.75 -33.25
CA PRO A 637 38.60 10.70 -33.89
C PRO A 637 38.23 9.51 -34.84
N SER A 638 36.92 9.38 -35.10
CA SER A 638 36.18 9.02 -36.34
C SER A 638 36.49 7.74 -37.17
N SER A 639 35.47 6.90 -37.44
CA SER A 639 34.65 6.89 -38.69
C SER A 639 33.93 5.54 -39.03
N SER A 640 32.63 5.68 -39.39
CA SER A 640 31.77 4.94 -40.38
C SER A 640 31.55 3.41 -40.41
N SER A 641 30.25 3.06 -40.36
CA SER A 641 29.47 1.78 -40.50
C SER A 641 29.51 1.12 -41.90
N PRO A 642 28.88 -0.07 -42.25
CA PRO A 642 27.49 -0.53 -41.92
C PRO A 642 27.32 -2.09 -41.79
N PRO A 643 26.13 -2.72 -42.03
CA PRO A 643 25.13 -3.12 -41.04
C PRO A 643 25.02 -4.65 -40.82
N SER A 644 24.62 -5.10 -39.63
CA SER A 644 24.17 -6.49 -39.40
C SER A 644 23.02 -6.58 -38.40
N GLN A 645 22.09 -7.49 -38.71
CA GLN A 645 20.78 -7.79 -38.12
C GLN A 645 20.77 -8.10 -36.61
N PRO A 646 19.59 -8.05 -35.93
CA PRO A 646 19.49 -8.02 -34.48
C PRO A 646 19.59 -9.40 -33.83
N THR A 647 20.37 -9.49 -32.75
CA THR A 647 20.42 -10.64 -31.82
C THR A 647 19.59 -10.37 -30.57
N PRO A 648 18.83 -11.34 -30.04
CA PRO A 648 18.09 -11.20 -28.79
C PRO A 648 18.83 -11.86 -27.61
N THR A 649 19.37 -11.08 -26.67
CA THR A 649 19.63 -11.54 -25.28
C THR A 649 20.11 -10.41 -24.37
N GLU A 650 19.23 -9.90 -23.50
CA GLU A 650 19.61 -9.33 -22.20
C GLU A 650 19.00 -10.21 -21.09
N HIS A 651 19.49 -11.45 -21.02
CA HIS A 651 19.51 -12.17 -19.76
C HIS A 651 20.78 -11.73 -19.04
N ILE A 652 20.63 -11.21 -17.83
CA ILE A 652 21.71 -10.89 -16.91
C ILE A 652 22.72 -12.06 -16.94
N ALA A 653 23.96 -11.77 -17.34
CA ALA A 653 25.02 -12.75 -17.48
C ALA A 653 25.23 -13.48 -16.14
N ARG A 654 24.79 -14.74 -16.07
CA ARG A 654 24.56 -15.52 -14.85
C ARG A 654 25.80 -16.26 -14.33
N GLN A 655 27.02 -15.80 -14.63
CA GLN A 655 28.23 -16.56 -14.33
C GLN A 655 29.38 -15.82 -13.65
N HIS A 656 29.30 -14.50 -13.45
CA HIS A 656 30.43 -13.73 -12.87
C HIS A 656 30.18 -13.14 -11.47
N LEU A 657 29.04 -13.41 -10.84
CA LEU A 657 28.74 -12.93 -9.48
C LEU A 657 29.19 -13.88 -8.35
N CYS A 658 29.78 -15.04 -8.67
CA CYS A 658 30.21 -16.02 -7.66
C CYS A 658 31.71 -15.94 -7.28
N GLU A 659 32.51 -15.04 -7.87
CA GLU A 659 33.97 -15.02 -7.62
C GLU A 659 34.55 -13.67 -7.14
N SER A 660 33.71 -12.67 -6.85
CA SER A 660 34.20 -11.41 -6.27
C SER A 660 34.16 -11.46 -4.73
N ASN A 661 35.33 -11.32 -4.09
CA ASN A 661 35.52 -11.14 -2.64
C ASN A 661 34.79 -9.91 -2.03
N GLU A 662 33.99 -9.17 -2.81
CA GLU A 662 33.14 -8.07 -2.32
C GLU A 662 31.85 -8.56 -1.64
N LEU A 663 31.40 -9.81 -1.88
CA LEU A 663 30.24 -10.41 -1.19
C LEU A 663 30.52 -10.82 0.26
N GLN A 664 31.78 -11.14 0.60
CA GLN A 664 32.15 -11.50 1.98
C GLN A 664 32.19 -10.27 2.90
N SER A 665 32.62 -9.12 2.38
CA SER A 665 32.64 -7.84 3.12
C SER A 665 31.23 -7.33 3.46
N ASN A 666 30.24 -7.60 2.60
CA ASN A 666 28.84 -7.23 2.86
C ASN A 666 28.08 -8.29 3.67
N GLY A 667 28.52 -9.56 3.62
CA GLY A 667 27.97 -10.66 4.42
C GLY A 667 28.20 -10.47 5.93
N ASP A 668 29.40 -10.07 6.35
CA ASP A 668 29.72 -9.88 7.77
C ASP A 668 29.06 -8.64 8.41
N LEU A 669 28.78 -7.62 7.59
CA LEU A 669 28.02 -6.43 8.00
C LEU A 669 26.52 -6.72 8.19
N LEU A 670 25.98 -7.76 7.54
CA LEU A 670 24.58 -8.20 7.63
C LEU A 670 24.37 -9.37 8.61
N LEU A 671 25.37 -10.23 8.82
CA LEU A 671 25.32 -11.26 9.86
C LEU A 671 25.34 -10.63 11.27
N ARG A 672 26.02 -9.49 11.47
CA ARG A 672 25.84 -8.66 12.67
C ARG A 672 24.49 -7.95 12.75
N ARG A 673 23.73 -7.83 11.65
CA ARG A 673 22.37 -7.26 11.60
C ARG A 673 21.25 -8.26 11.90
N GLN A 674 21.53 -9.57 12.02
CA GLN A 674 20.54 -10.61 12.32
C GLN A 674 20.47 -11.01 13.81
N SER A 675 20.84 -10.13 14.74
CA SER A 675 20.53 -10.33 16.17
C SER A 675 19.04 -10.10 16.44
N LEU A 676 18.16 -10.91 15.85
CA LEU A 676 16.74 -11.04 16.19
C LEU A 676 16.55 -11.84 17.50
N GLN A 677 17.51 -11.79 18.43
CA GLN A 677 17.44 -12.48 19.72
C GLN A 677 16.83 -11.64 20.85
N GLU A 678 16.51 -10.36 20.63
CA GLU A 678 15.68 -9.62 21.58
C GLU A 678 14.20 -9.87 21.29
N PRO A 679 13.35 -10.09 22.31
CA PRO A 679 11.91 -10.19 22.12
C PRO A 679 11.39 -8.80 21.78
N ALA A 680 11.53 -8.41 20.51
CA ALA A 680 10.67 -7.39 19.94
C ALA A 680 9.25 -7.85 20.22
N ASN A 681 8.45 -7.00 20.86
CA ASN A 681 7.00 -7.16 20.94
C ASN A 681 6.47 -7.07 19.50
N ILE A 682 6.64 -8.15 18.74
CA ILE A 682 5.95 -8.42 17.50
C ILE A 682 4.49 -8.49 17.92
N ILE A 683 3.75 -7.41 17.63
CA ILE A 683 2.30 -7.45 17.70
C ILE A 683 1.91 -8.52 16.69
N LYS A 684 1.54 -9.70 17.20
CA LYS A 684 1.01 -10.78 16.39
C LYS A 684 -0.28 -10.30 15.76
N HIS A 685 -0.36 -10.30 14.44
CA HIS A 685 -1.64 -10.16 13.73
C HIS A 685 -2.56 -11.40 13.92
N THR A 686 -2.07 -12.45 14.57
CA THR A 686 -2.80 -13.69 14.88
C THR A 686 -3.31 -13.80 16.32
N ASP A 687 -2.80 -13.03 17.29
CA ASP A 687 -3.18 -13.13 18.72
C ASP A 687 -3.86 -11.86 19.29
N LEU A 688 -4.61 -11.11 18.46
CA LEU A 688 -5.54 -10.07 18.91
C LEU A 688 -6.95 -10.32 18.41
#